data_AF-A0A811S4T1-F1
#
_entry.id   AF-A0A811S4T1-F1
#
_cell.length_a   1.000
_cell.length_b   1.000
_cell.length_c   1.000
_cell.angle_alpha   90.00
_cell.angle_beta   90.00
_cell.angle_gamma   90.00
#
_symmetry.space_group_name_H-M   'P 1'
#
loop_
_entity.id
_entity.type
_entity.pdbx_description
1 polymer ?
#
loop_
_entity_poly.entity_id
_entity_poly.type
_entity_poly.pdbx_seq_one_letter_code
_entity_poly.pdbx_strand_id
1 'polypeptide(L)'
;MPRMTPAGARLILDHVLGDHSVPAAAVDKLLAALPFPSDPTPRLRRAVLLRRLAADPVSESSLDTLQLLASLPAPASPIAAAHIAVAAFIAASASDFDAAARALFARPDGRARLAVDEGGSPALASDEVIATVDQFEAAVGNSFSQTVLRGLWGDRSATEERVRELLAAEWAAIGPSLLVAAAERIVGDGAVEKWRAADESTRAKFCILAGEENTREVLGKLEEPTSSTNPISTPAVEKAIDALKTSCADLHSVVEDPLPAAKAVADEVLAARLEKGVSLNAEVRGQPTTCGTAGPSAPNYKDKGPSTGKPHNLMDWNPTARTFQWEESPGPESSESSLRRPHLPSPRRAPVSPLPPLENKNRRRRARKWCLLEEETLRQGVEQYGSGNWKDILNNNPDVFIGRTPHSPKDSRVSVDIYDENGVGGGASGVSGGLLHPYSPKVKLLWRGAEFWKESMDLLRSAEQANRTTGSDTTNEDDNLIWRRGIVRPPTTEKAADILLESCLESCSLQLLDSDAAQRLIPGLCTPFDFAVYMPLALNINPKKYLQALFSACQNLADEASSLQSEQKEFKLYKQHVDNLHHLSGNYDSVIICLGAKARSLPELANKLPLRTCRGVIAEFQLPSNTVEEYGSQSPSILSDAWLAFQGPRTVSIGSTWQWKSENDSSTVSDEESLTAMEELLPKASGVYPRINKWDFVGARAGIRAMPPLTANGSLPLLGCLDDFLGKKSNCTFWLVGGLGARGLLYHGLVGKLTAKAVISCDENIIPPEFTCWNTIKP
;
A
#
# COMPACT_ATOMS: atom_id res chain seq x y z
N MET A 1 10.73 -33.24 28.55
CA MET A 1 9.95 -32.47 27.56
C MET A 1 10.91 -31.72 26.66
N PRO A 2 10.62 -31.56 25.35
CA PRO A 2 11.37 -30.64 24.49
C PRO A 2 11.20 -29.20 25.00
N ARG A 3 12.22 -28.36 24.85
CA ARG A 3 12.10 -26.93 25.16
C ARG A 3 11.21 -26.26 24.11
N MET A 4 10.15 -25.59 24.56
CA MET A 4 9.27 -24.82 23.67
C MET A 4 10.09 -23.79 22.88
N THR A 5 9.90 -23.74 21.57
CA THR A 5 10.65 -22.82 20.69
C THR A 5 10.11 -21.39 20.83
N PRO A 6 10.91 -20.34 20.52
CA PRO A 6 10.42 -18.96 20.48
C PRO A 6 9.25 -18.75 19.51
N ALA A 7 9.20 -19.53 18.42
CA ALA A 7 8.07 -19.53 17.50
C ALA A 7 6.79 -20.11 18.14
N GLY A 8 6.90 -21.22 18.88
CA GLY A 8 5.78 -21.77 19.67
C GLY A 8 5.30 -20.79 20.74
N ALA A 9 6.23 -20.15 21.46
CA ALA A 9 5.91 -19.10 22.43
C ALA A 9 5.12 -17.95 21.80
N ARG A 10 5.59 -17.44 20.65
CA ARG A 10 4.92 -16.37 19.87
C ARG A 10 3.50 -16.74 19.49
N LEU A 11 3.26 -17.96 19.02
CA LEU A 11 1.92 -18.43 18.61
C LEU A 11 0.95 -18.60 19.79
N ILE A 12 1.43 -19.16 20.90
CA ILE A 12 0.62 -19.33 22.12
C ILE A 12 0.28 -17.96 22.73
N LEU A 13 1.24 -17.04 22.80
CA LEU A 13 1.03 -15.68 23.28
C LEU A 13 0.05 -14.92 22.38
N ASP A 14 0.20 -14.97 21.04
CA ASP A 14 -0.73 -14.33 20.10
C ASP A 14 -2.17 -14.83 20.30
N HIS A 15 -2.35 -16.15 20.39
CA HIS A 15 -3.66 -16.76 20.61
C HIS A 15 -4.30 -16.33 21.94
N VAL A 16 -3.61 -16.57 23.07
CA VAL A 16 -4.18 -16.36 24.41
C VAL A 16 -4.36 -14.87 24.73
N LEU A 17 -3.38 -14.02 24.40
CA LEU A 17 -3.53 -12.59 24.65
C LEU A 17 -4.57 -11.97 23.71
N GLY A 18 -4.68 -12.47 22.47
CA GLY A 18 -5.66 -12.01 21.49
C GLY A 18 -7.10 -12.50 21.70
N ASP A 19 -7.41 -13.23 22.77
CA ASP A 19 -8.77 -13.63 23.15
C ASP A 19 -9.21 -12.91 24.43
N HIS A 20 -10.00 -11.86 24.29
CA HIS A 20 -10.47 -11.02 25.40
C HIS A 20 -11.25 -11.76 26.49
N SER A 21 -11.76 -12.97 26.23
CA SER A 21 -12.43 -13.79 27.25
C SER A 21 -11.46 -14.36 28.30
N VAL A 22 -10.17 -14.49 27.97
CA VAL A 22 -9.16 -15.06 28.86
C VAL A 22 -8.86 -14.10 30.03
N PRO A 23 -9.04 -14.51 31.31
CA PRO A 23 -8.82 -13.66 32.47
C PRO A 23 -7.38 -13.13 32.59
N ALA A 24 -7.22 -11.89 33.05
CA ALA A 24 -5.92 -11.24 33.24
C ALA A 24 -4.94 -12.10 34.07
N ALA A 25 -5.39 -12.65 35.20
CA ALA A 25 -4.58 -13.51 36.07
C ALA A 25 -4.11 -14.84 35.42
N ALA A 26 -4.64 -15.23 34.25
CA ALA A 26 -4.11 -16.30 33.42
C ALA A 26 -3.06 -15.78 32.43
N VAL A 27 -3.32 -14.61 31.81
CA VAL A 27 -2.37 -13.90 30.94
C VAL A 27 -1.07 -13.54 31.68
N ASP A 28 -1.15 -13.02 32.90
CA ASP A 28 0.02 -12.63 33.70
C ASP A 28 0.92 -13.83 34.01
N LYS A 29 0.31 -14.97 34.37
CA LYS A 29 1.01 -16.25 34.58
C LYS A 29 1.66 -16.76 33.29
N LEU A 30 1.00 -16.58 32.15
CA LEU A 30 1.54 -16.97 30.85
C LEU A 30 2.73 -16.10 30.44
N LEU A 31 2.62 -14.78 30.64
CA LEU A 31 3.71 -13.82 30.39
C LEU A 31 4.92 -14.03 31.31
N ALA A 32 4.70 -14.49 32.55
CA ALA A 32 5.77 -14.88 33.46
C ALA A 32 6.42 -16.24 33.11
N ALA A 33 5.69 -17.13 32.42
CA ALA A 33 6.14 -18.49 32.11
C ALA A 33 6.76 -18.65 30.71
N LEU A 34 6.35 -17.83 29.72
CA LEU A 34 6.80 -17.93 28.33
C LEU A 34 7.71 -16.75 27.95
N PRO A 35 8.80 -16.97 27.20
CA PRO A 35 9.65 -15.88 26.73
C PRO A 35 8.88 -14.99 25.73
N PHE A 36 8.82 -13.69 26.00
CA PHE A 36 8.21 -12.73 25.07
C PHE A 36 9.05 -12.66 23.78
N PRO A 37 8.44 -12.69 22.59
CA PRO A 37 9.17 -12.73 21.33
C PRO A 37 9.85 -11.39 21.03
N SER A 38 11.08 -11.44 20.50
CA SER A 38 11.84 -10.26 20.05
C SER A 38 11.18 -9.53 18.88
N ASP A 39 10.43 -10.25 18.05
CA ASP A 39 9.45 -9.68 17.11
C ASP A 39 8.04 -10.25 17.44
N PRO A 40 7.17 -9.50 18.13
CA PRO A 40 5.76 -9.87 18.29
C PRO A 40 4.97 -9.58 17.01
N THR A 41 3.99 -10.44 16.67
CA THR A 41 3.01 -10.20 15.59
C THR A 41 2.25 -8.89 15.80
N PRO A 42 1.80 -8.19 14.74
CA PRO A 42 0.95 -7.00 14.88
C PRO A 42 -0.31 -7.26 15.74
N ARG A 43 -0.90 -8.46 15.60
CA ARG A 43 -2.03 -8.93 16.40
C ARG A 43 -1.69 -9.05 17.89
N LEU A 44 -0.58 -9.70 18.26
CA LEU A 44 -0.07 -9.73 19.64
C LEU A 44 0.26 -8.33 20.19
N ARG A 45 0.88 -7.44 19.38
CA ARG A 45 1.14 -6.05 19.77
C ARG A 45 -0.16 -5.32 20.11
N ARG A 46 -1.18 -5.42 19.24
CA ARG A 46 -2.51 -4.84 19.45
C ARG A 46 -3.16 -5.41 20.72
N ALA A 47 -3.20 -6.73 20.88
CA ALA A 47 -3.78 -7.41 22.04
C ALA A 47 -3.19 -6.98 23.39
N VAL A 48 -1.87 -6.80 23.47
CA VAL A 48 -1.19 -6.29 24.69
C VAL A 48 -1.67 -4.88 25.03
N LEU A 49 -1.75 -3.99 24.04
CA LEU A 49 -2.20 -2.60 24.24
C LEU A 49 -3.68 -2.54 24.65
N LEU A 50 -4.56 -3.33 24.02
CA LEU A 50 -5.98 -3.38 24.38
C LEU A 50 -6.19 -3.89 25.81
N ARG A 51 -5.44 -4.91 26.26
CA ARG A 51 -5.52 -5.37 27.66
C ARG A 51 -5.00 -4.32 28.65
N ARG A 52 -3.92 -3.60 28.32
CA ARG A 52 -3.43 -2.49 29.14
C ARG A 52 -4.47 -1.38 29.25
N LEU A 53 -5.09 -0.98 28.14
CA LEU A 53 -6.13 0.05 28.10
C LEU A 53 -7.42 -0.39 28.81
N ALA A 54 -7.76 -1.68 28.78
CA ALA A 54 -8.91 -2.21 29.54
C ALA A 54 -8.68 -2.26 31.06
N ALA A 55 -7.42 -2.42 31.50
CA ALA A 55 -7.06 -2.41 32.92
C ALA A 55 -6.92 -0.99 33.50
N ASP A 56 -6.52 -0.02 32.67
CA ASP A 56 -6.31 1.39 33.02
C ASP A 56 -6.83 2.30 31.88
N PRO A 57 -8.15 2.57 31.82
CA PRO A 57 -8.77 3.22 30.66
C PRO A 57 -8.61 4.73 30.63
N VAL A 58 -8.46 5.40 31.78
CA VAL A 58 -8.47 6.87 31.88
C VAL A 58 -7.36 7.35 32.82
N SER A 59 -6.14 7.38 32.29
CA SER A 59 -4.93 7.90 32.94
C SER A 59 -3.92 8.46 31.92
N GLU A 60 -2.87 9.10 32.42
CA GLU A 60 -1.68 9.47 31.62
C GLU A 60 -1.05 8.27 30.88
N SER A 61 -1.20 7.05 31.41
CA SER A 61 -0.68 5.80 30.83
C SER A 61 -1.59 5.25 29.71
N SER A 62 -2.89 5.55 29.77
CA SER A 62 -3.85 5.29 28.70
C SER A 62 -3.51 6.08 27.44
N LEU A 63 -3.05 7.34 27.58
CA LEU A 63 -2.63 8.17 26.44
C LEU A 63 -1.44 7.58 25.67
N ASP A 64 -0.43 7.04 26.34
CA ASP A 64 0.68 6.31 25.66
C ASP A 64 0.14 5.08 24.93
N THR A 65 -0.77 4.36 25.58
CA THR A 65 -1.35 3.12 25.05
C THR A 65 -2.18 3.39 23.80
N LEU A 66 -2.93 4.49 23.78
CA LEU A 66 -3.69 5.00 22.64
C LEU A 66 -2.78 5.49 21.51
N GLN A 67 -1.68 6.19 21.82
CA GLN A 67 -0.70 6.65 20.83
C GLN A 67 0.05 5.48 20.16
N LEU A 68 0.44 4.46 20.94
CA LEU A 68 1.05 3.22 20.43
C LEU A 68 0.05 2.40 19.61
N LEU A 69 -1.21 2.33 20.02
CA LEU A 69 -2.27 1.63 19.29
C LEU A 69 -2.56 2.33 17.95
N ALA A 70 -2.54 3.66 17.93
CA ALA A 70 -2.65 4.50 16.74
C ALA A 70 -1.42 4.45 15.80
N SER A 71 -0.32 3.80 16.18
CA SER A 71 0.82 3.52 15.29
C SER A 71 0.79 2.12 14.68
N LEU A 72 -0.16 1.25 15.07
CA LEU A 72 -0.32 -0.09 14.51
C LEU A 72 -1.27 -0.09 13.31
N PRO A 73 -0.96 -0.80 12.21
CA PRO A 73 -1.80 -0.79 11.00
C PRO A 73 -3.19 -1.39 11.25
N ALA A 74 -4.21 -0.69 10.74
CA ALA A 74 -5.65 -1.00 10.65
C ALA A 74 -6.39 -1.35 11.98
N PRO A 75 -7.65 -0.88 12.20
CA PRO A 75 -8.54 -0.15 11.29
C PRO A 75 -8.71 1.35 11.65
N ALA A 76 -9.65 2.03 10.99
CA ALA A 76 -10.12 3.37 11.38
C ALA A 76 -11.09 3.28 12.58
N SER A 77 -10.52 3.11 13.77
CA SER A 77 -11.20 3.03 15.07
C SER A 77 -11.63 4.41 15.60
N PRO A 78 -12.54 4.51 16.61
CA PRO A 78 -12.85 5.77 17.32
C PRO A 78 -11.71 6.24 18.25
N ILE A 79 -10.46 5.89 17.93
CA ILE A 79 -9.27 6.09 18.76
C ILE A 79 -8.91 7.56 18.94
N ALA A 80 -9.18 8.40 17.93
CA ALA A 80 -9.11 9.85 18.02
C ALA A 80 -10.07 10.42 19.10
N ALA A 81 -11.31 9.93 19.12
CA ALA A 81 -12.34 10.36 20.08
C ALA A 81 -12.02 9.88 21.52
N ALA A 82 -11.52 8.65 21.68
CA ALA A 82 -11.05 8.15 22.96
C ALA A 82 -9.81 8.91 23.47
N HIS A 83 -8.83 9.18 22.61
CA HIS A 83 -7.62 9.93 22.94
C HIS A 83 -7.92 11.36 23.41
N ILE A 84 -8.76 12.10 22.67
CA ILE A 84 -9.15 13.44 23.11
C ILE A 84 -10.00 13.41 24.38
N ALA A 85 -10.89 12.42 24.55
CA ALA A 85 -11.71 12.31 25.75
C ALA A 85 -10.87 12.05 27.00
N VAL A 86 -9.88 11.14 26.94
CA VAL A 86 -8.96 10.90 28.07
C VAL A 86 -8.14 12.15 28.38
N ALA A 87 -7.58 12.83 27.37
CA ALA A 87 -6.82 14.07 27.59
C ALA A 87 -7.69 15.19 28.18
N ALA A 88 -8.90 15.38 27.62
CA ALA A 88 -9.85 16.38 28.06
C ALA A 88 -10.32 16.12 29.49
N PHE A 89 -10.59 14.86 29.85
CA PHE A 89 -10.90 14.46 31.22
C PHE A 89 -9.76 14.74 32.19
N ILE A 90 -8.51 14.47 31.84
CA ILE A 90 -7.35 14.73 32.72
C ILE A 90 -7.26 16.23 33.04
N ALA A 91 -7.40 17.13 32.05
CA ALA A 91 -7.44 18.57 32.31
C ALA A 91 -8.72 19.03 33.05
N ALA A 92 -9.89 18.48 32.70
CA ALA A 92 -11.17 18.83 33.30
C ALA A 92 -11.33 18.33 34.75
N SER A 93 -10.62 17.28 35.15
CA SER A 93 -10.60 16.74 36.52
C SER A 93 -9.44 17.27 37.37
N ALA A 94 -8.41 17.88 36.76
CA ALA A 94 -7.28 18.46 37.49
C ALA A 94 -7.70 19.55 38.49
N SER A 95 -7.03 19.60 39.64
CA SER A 95 -7.19 20.69 40.61
C SER A 95 -6.77 22.03 40.01
N ASP A 96 -5.60 22.06 39.37
CA ASP A 96 -5.13 23.15 38.51
C ASP A 96 -5.42 22.81 37.04
N PHE A 97 -6.58 23.25 36.54
CA PHE A 97 -6.96 23.13 35.12
C PHE A 97 -5.94 23.84 34.23
N ASP A 98 -5.43 24.99 34.68
CA ASP A 98 -4.58 25.90 33.92
C ASP A 98 -3.21 25.27 33.66
N ALA A 99 -2.63 24.57 34.64
CA ALA A 99 -1.42 23.78 34.48
C ALA A 99 -1.63 22.54 33.59
N ALA A 100 -2.70 21.78 33.83
CA ALA A 100 -2.99 20.56 33.06
C ALA A 100 -3.32 20.86 31.59
N ALA A 101 -4.13 21.89 31.32
CA ALA A 101 -4.47 22.30 29.97
C ALA A 101 -3.26 22.82 29.18
N ARG A 102 -2.32 23.52 29.85
CA ARG A 102 -1.03 23.88 29.23
C ARG A 102 -0.20 22.64 28.88
N ALA A 103 -0.06 21.70 29.81
CA ALA A 103 0.74 20.48 29.61
C ALA A 103 0.18 19.56 28.50
N LEU A 104 -1.13 19.55 28.29
CA LEU A 104 -1.78 18.69 27.30
C LEU A 104 -2.04 19.38 25.95
N PHE A 105 -2.42 20.66 25.92
CA PHE A 105 -3.03 21.27 24.72
C PHE A 105 -2.35 22.54 24.19
N ALA A 106 -1.55 23.23 25.01
CA ALA A 106 -0.90 24.48 24.59
C ALA A 106 0.20 24.24 23.54
N ARG A 107 0.40 25.22 22.66
CA ARG A 107 1.39 25.19 21.59
C ARG A 107 2.78 25.67 22.09
N PRO A 108 3.88 25.10 21.60
CA PRO A 108 3.93 23.96 20.67
C PRO A 108 3.90 22.59 21.37
N ASP A 109 4.30 22.51 22.64
CA ASP A 109 4.77 21.26 23.27
C ASP A 109 3.70 20.39 23.96
N GLY A 110 2.42 20.78 23.94
CA GLY A 110 1.35 20.06 24.64
C GLY A 110 1.22 18.59 24.20
N ARG A 111 1.17 17.64 25.14
CA ARG A 111 1.23 16.20 24.85
C ARG A 111 0.12 15.69 23.92
N ALA A 112 -1.11 16.18 24.09
CA ALA A 112 -2.22 15.87 23.21
C ALA A 112 -2.20 16.70 21.92
N ARG A 113 -1.72 17.96 21.98
CA ARG A 113 -1.48 18.82 20.80
C ARG A 113 -0.52 18.15 19.81
N LEU A 114 0.68 17.75 20.26
CA LEU A 114 1.70 17.08 19.44
C LEU A 114 1.21 15.77 18.81
N ALA A 115 0.27 15.09 19.45
CA ALA A 115 -0.27 13.82 18.96
C ALA A 115 -1.26 13.98 17.79
N VAL A 116 -1.78 15.19 17.55
CA VAL A 116 -2.87 15.47 16.58
C VAL A 116 -2.55 16.60 15.59
N ASP A 117 -1.52 17.40 15.85
CA ASP A 117 -1.00 18.44 14.92
C ASP A 117 0.03 17.84 13.93
N GLU A 118 0.61 18.65 13.05
CA GLU A 118 1.49 18.20 11.95
C GLU A 118 2.80 17.53 12.45
N GLY A 119 2.73 16.21 12.66
CA GLY A 119 3.79 15.35 13.18
C GLY A 119 3.27 14.13 13.97
N GLY A 120 2.03 14.17 14.45
CA GLY A 120 1.37 13.07 15.16
C GLY A 120 0.87 11.93 14.27
N SER A 121 0.22 10.92 14.86
CA SER A 121 -0.42 9.85 14.06
C SER A 121 -1.70 10.36 13.40
N PRO A 122 -1.89 10.18 12.07
CA PRO A 122 -3.12 10.54 11.38
C PRO A 122 -4.38 9.85 11.94
N ALA A 123 -4.24 8.74 12.66
CA ALA A 123 -5.36 8.05 13.32
C ALA A 123 -5.88 8.76 14.58
N LEU A 124 -5.14 9.74 15.12
CA LEU A 124 -5.57 10.56 16.27
C LEU A 124 -6.11 11.94 15.85
N ALA A 125 -5.84 12.38 14.62
CA ALA A 125 -6.22 13.71 14.14
C ALA A 125 -7.62 13.71 13.50
N SER A 126 -8.51 14.56 13.99
CA SER A 126 -9.77 14.92 13.33
C SER A 126 -10.06 16.41 13.52
N ASP A 127 -10.94 17.00 12.70
CA ASP A 127 -11.33 18.41 12.83
C ASP A 127 -11.94 18.72 14.21
N GLU A 128 -12.72 17.78 14.77
CA GLU A 128 -13.35 17.85 16.10
C GLU A 128 -12.32 17.75 17.23
N VAL A 129 -11.34 16.86 17.09
CA VAL A 129 -10.23 16.71 18.04
C VAL A 129 -9.39 17.97 18.06
N ILE A 130 -8.96 18.47 16.90
CA ILE A 130 -8.15 19.71 16.79
C ILE A 130 -8.92 20.90 17.37
N ALA A 131 -10.22 21.02 17.09
CA ALA A 131 -11.08 22.05 17.69
C ALA A 131 -11.18 21.93 19.21
N THR A 132 -11.23 20.70 19.76
CA THR A 132 -11.25 20.47 21.22
C THR A 132 -9.92 20.84 21.87
N VAL A 133 -8.78 20.49 21.25
CA VAL A 133 -7.44 20.90 21.70
C VAL A 133 -7.31 22.43 21.67
N ASP A 134 -7.79 23.10 20.61
CA ASP A 134 -7.86 24.58 20.54
C ASP A 134 -8.78 25.19 21.63
N GLN A 135 -9.91 24.55 21.97
CA GLN A 135 -10.80 25.01 23.04
C GLN A 135 -10.16 24.95 24.43
N PHE A 136 -9.47 23.84 24.75
CA PHE A 136 -8.77 23.73 26.04
C PHE A 136 -7.57 24.68 26.14
N GLU A 137 -6.84 24.93 25.06
CA GLU A 137 -5.80 25.97 25.01
C GLU A 137 -6.39 27.37 25.24
N ALA A 138 -7.52 27.70 24.60
CA ALA A 138 -8.21 28.98 24.74
C ALA A 138 -8.92 29.19 26.10
N ALA A 139 -9.14 28.11 26.87
CA ALA A 139 -9.73 28.17 28.20
C ALA A 139 -8.73 28.50 29.32
N VAL A 140 -7.42 28.48 29.04
CA VAL A 140 -6.38 28.85 30.02
C VAL A 140 -6.58 30.31 30.46
N GLY A 141 -6.73 30.52 31.77
CA GLY A 141 -7.05 31.82 32.37
C GLY A 141 -8.50 32.29 32.23
N ASN A 142 -9.40 31.54 31.58
CA ASN A 142 -10.81 31.91 31.37
C ASN A 142 -11.75 31.04 32.20
N SER A 143 -12.16 31.54 33.37
CA SER A 143 -13.01 30.82 34.34
C SER A 143 -14.38 30.39 33.79
N PHE A 144 -14.96 31.12 32.83
CA PHE A 144 -16.21 30.73 32.19
C PHE A 144 -16.02 29.51 31.28
N SER A 145 -15.05 29.57 30.35
CA SER A 145 -14.71 28.46 29.47
C SER A 145 -14.27 27.22 30.25
N GLN A 146 -13.54 27.39 31.36
CA GLN A 146 -13.18 26.30 32.27
C GLN A 146 -14.41 25.65 32.90
N THR A 147 -15.39 26.43 33.36
CA THR A 147 -16.62 25.90 33.94
C THR A 147 -17.41 25.06 32.92
N VAL A 148 -17.50 25.54 31.68
CA VAL A 148 -18.14 24.81 30.56
C VAL A 148 -17.39 23.52 30.23
N LEU A 149 -16.07 23.56 30.05
CA LEU A 149 -15.27 22.38 29.72
C LEU A 149 -15.22 21.35 30.85
N ARG A 150 -15.22 21.77 32.13
CA ARG A 150 -15.38 20.87 33.27
C ARG A 150 -16.74 20.18 33.27
N GLY A 151 -17.81 20.87 32.86
CA GLY A 151 -19.14 20.26 32.70
C GLY A 151 -19.23 19.26 31.54
N LEU A 152 -18.52 19.52 30.43
CA LEU A 152 -18.55 18.66 29.22
C LEU A 152 -17.62 17.44 29.27
N TRP A 153 -16.49 17.54 29.99
CA TRP A 153 -15.42 16.53 29.96
C TRP A 153 -15.00 16.03 31.36
N GLY A 154 -15.54 16.59 32.44
CA GLY A 154 -15.22 16.17 33.81
C GLY A 154 -15.87 14.86 34.26
N ASP A 155 -16.80 14.29 33.48
CA ASP A 155 -17.36 12.97 33.80
C ASP A 155 -16.40 11.84 33.41
N ARG A 156 -16.04 11.06 34.42
CA ARG A 156 -15.24 9.84 34.27
C ARG A 156 -16.02 8.75 33.56
N SER A 157 -17.33 8.61 33.81
CA SER A 157 -18.15 7.54 33.24
C SER A 157 -18.31 7.68 31.73
N ALA A 158 -18.64 8.86 31.24
CA ALA A 158 -18.69 9.17 29.80
C ALA A 158 -17.33 9.02 29.10
N THR A 159 -16.22 9.22 29.83
CA THR A 159 -14.87 9.01 29.28
C THR A 159 -14.50 7.52 29.23
N GLU A 160 -14.82 6.76 30.28
CA GLU A 160 -14.67 5.30 30.29
C GLU A 160 -15.58 4.61 29.26
N GLU A 161 -16.75 5.18 28.93
CA GLU A 161 -17.62 4.70 27.84
C GLU A 161 -16.93 4.80 26.48
N ARG A 162 -16.39 5.97 26.12
CA ARG A 162 -15.67 6.18 24.84
C ARG A 162 -14.45 5.26 24.67
N VAL A 163 -13.77 4.95 25.78
CA VAL A 163 -12.66 3.97 25.79
C VAL A 163 -13.20 2.54 25.65
N ARG A 164 -14.39 2.23 26.17
CA ARG A 164 -15.06 0.93 26.01
C ARG A 164 -15.60 0.70 24.61
N GLU A 165 -16.16 1.73 23.97
CA GLU A 165 -16.54 1.74 22.55
C GLU A 165 -15.32 1.42 21.66
N LEU A 166 -14.19 2.09 21.91
CA LEU A 166 -12.92 1.79 21.24
C LEU A 166 -12.48 0.34 21.48
N LEU A 167 -12.46 -0.12 22.74
CA LEU A 167 -12.06 -1.49 23.06
C LEU A 167 -12.95 -2.52 22.36
N ALA A 168 -14.27 -2.31 22.30
CA ALA A 168 -15.19 -3.19 21.60
C ALA A 168 -14.93 -3.23 20.08
N ALA A 169 -14.73 -2.06 19.45
CA ALA A 169 -14.39 -1.97 18.03
C ALA A 169 -13.05 -2.65 17.69
N GLU A 170 -12.04 -2.45 18.54
CA GLU A 170 -10.71 -3.05 18.38
C GLU A 170 -10.70 -4.57 18.59
N TRP A 171 -11.39 -5.07 19.62
CA TRP A 171 -11.52 -6.53 19.85
C TRP A 171 -12.35 -7.22 18.75
N ALA A 172 -13.35 -6.55 18.19
CA ALA A 172 -14.06 -7.05 17.01
C ALA A 172 -13.17 -7.08 15.75
N ALA A 173 -12.26 -6.12 15.60
CA ALA A 173 -11.36 -6.01 14.44
C ALA A 173 -10.08 -6.87 14.53
N ILE A 174 -9.74 -7.45 15.69
CA ILE A 174 -8.44 -8.10 15.92
C ILE A 174 -8.22 -9.41 15.13
N GLY A 175 -9.31 -10.03 14.65
CA GLY A 175 -9.30 -11.26 13.85
C GLY A 175 -8.87 -12.53 14.61
N PRO A 176 -8.97 -13.72 13.97
CA PRO A 176 -8.53 -14.98 14.53
C PRO A 176 -6.99 -15.04 14.69
N SER A 177 -6.51 -15.85 15.63
CA SER A 177 -5.08 -16.11 15.76
C SER A 177 -4.57 -17.04 14.67
N LEU A 178 -3.26 -17.09 14.44
CA LEU A 178 -2.65 -18.07 13.52
C LEU A 178 -2.91 -19.53 13.94
N LEU A 179 -3.14 -19.80 15.23
CA LEU A 179 -3.52 -21.13 15.71
C LEU A 179 -4.98 -21.45 15.41
N VAL A 180 -5.90 -20.48 15.59
CA VAL A 180 -7.32 -20.64 15.23
C VAL A 180 -7.46 -20.85 13.71
N ALA A 181 -6.86 -19.99 12.89
CA ALA A 181 -6.87 -20.12 11.43
C ALA A 181 -6.10 -21.36 10.90
N ALA A 182 -5.32 -22.04 11.74
CA ALA A 182 -4.74 -23.35 11.43
C ALA A 182 -5.69 -24.49 11.84
N ALA A 183 -6.33 -24.39 13.00
CA ALA A 183 -7.28 -25.37 13.53
C ALA A 183 -8.59 -25.42 12.73
N GLU A 184 -9.17 -24.27 12.37
CA GLU A 184 -10.33 -24.16 11.47
C GLU A 184 -10.08 -24.90 10.16
N ARG A 185 -8.89 -24.71 9.56
CA ARG A 185 -8.49 -25.44 8.35
C ARG A 185 -8.20 -26.93 8.58
N ILE A 186 -8.19 -27.46 9.79
CA ILE A 186 -7.93 -28.88 10.06
C ILE A 186 -9.19 -29.60 10.56
N VAL A 187 -10.10 -28.90 11.24
CA VAL A 187 -11.25 -29.49 11.94
C VAL A 187 -12.58 -28.76 11.67
N GLY A 188 -12.55 -27.50 11.22
CA GLY A 188 -13.75 -26.70 10.92
C GLY A 188 -14.22 -26.81 9.46
N ASP A 189 -15.03 -25.83 9.03
CA ASP A 189 -15.58 -25.81 7.67
C ASP A 189 -14.47 -25.78 6.60
N GLY A 190 -14.50 -26.75 5.68
CA GLY A 190 -13.43 -27.01 4.71
C GLY A 190 -12.40 -28.06 5.14
N ALA A 191 -12.51 -28.64 6.34
CA ALA A 191 -11.64 -29.74 6.77
C ALA A 191 -11.76 -30.96 5.85
N VAL A 192 -12.98 -31.36 5.47
CA VAL A 192 -13.23 -32.51 4.56
C VAL A 192 -12.49 -32.31 3.24
N GLU A 193 -12.62 -31.15 2.60
CA GLU A 193 -11.97 -30.81 1.33
C GLU A 193 -10.43 -30.85 1.46
N LYS A 194 -9.89 -30.27 2.53
CA LYS A 194 -8.45 -30.21 2.73
C LYS A 194 -7.84 -31.57 3.10
N TRP A 195 -8.53 -32.40 3.87
CA TRP A 195 -8.11 -33.78 4.12
C TRP A 195 -8.24 -34.64 2.86
N ARG A 196 -9.26 -34.40 2.02
CA ARG A 196 -9.39 -35.03 0.69
C ARG A 196 -8.18 -34.71 -0.20
N ALA A 197 -7.75 -33.45 -0.23
CA ALA A 197 -6.60 -32.98 -1.02
C ALA A 197 -5.22 -33.34 -0.43
N ALA A 198 -5.12 -33.60 0.89
CA ALA A 198 -3.85 -33.92 1.54
C ALA A 198 -3.30 -35.30 1.16
N ASP A 199 -1.98 -35.42 1.05
CA ASP A 199 -1.29 -36.72 0.94
C ASP A 199 -1.35 -37.52 2.25
N GLU A 200 -1.01 -38.81 2.20
CA GLU A 200 -1.06 -39.72 3.36
C GLU A 200 -0.16 -39.25 4.51
N SER A 201 1.03 -38.70 4.20
CA SER A 201 1.96 -38.12 5.17
C SER A 201 1.36 -36.90 5.90
N THR A 202 0.51 -36.13 5.21
CA THR A 202 -0.12 -34.91 5.72
C THR A 202 -1.42 -35.21 6.43
N ARG A 203 -2.22 -36.17 5.95
CA ARG A 203 -3.35 -36.75 6.70
C ARG A 203 -2.88 -37.32 8.04
N ALA A 204 -1.80 -38.10 8.08
CA ALA A 204 -1.24 -38.62 9.33
C ALA A 204 -0.88 -37.50 10.35
N LYS A 205 -0.34 -36.37 9.86
CA LYS A 205 -0.08 -35.18 10.70
C LYS A 205 -1.37 -34.50 11.15
N PHE A 206 -2.39 -34.44 10.30
CA PHE A 206 -3.71 -33.91 10.68
C PHE A 206 -4.41 -34.80 11.71
N CYS A 207 -4.32 -36.13 11.62
CA CYS A 207 -4.83 -37.05 12.65
C CYS A 207 -4.23 -36.76 14.04
N ILE A 208 -2.91 -36.54 14.09
CA ILE A 208 -2.20 -36.20 15.33
C ILE A 208 -2.62 -34.83 15.88
N LEU A 209 -2.95 -33.87 15.01
CA LEU A 209 -3.31 -32.50 15.40
C LEU A 209 -4.81 -32.31 15.72
N ALA A 210 -5.69 -33.06 15.06
CA ALA A 210 -7.14 -33.00 15.26
C ALA A 210 -7.60 -33.83 16.47
N GLY A 211 -6.86 -34.89 16.81
CA GLY A 211 -7.28 -35.87 17.81
C GLY A 211 -8.22 -36.93 17.23
N GLU A 212 -8.30 -38.07 17.92
CA GLU A 212 -8.88 -39.32 17.41
C GLU A 212 -10.39 -39.22 17.06
N GLU A 213 -11.13 -38.39 17.80
CA GLU A 213 -12.57 -38.17 17.63
C GLU A 213 -12.89 -37.32 16.39
N ASN A 214 -12.33 -36.11 16.31
CA ASN A 214 -12.42 -35.24 15.12
C ASN A 214 -11.89 -35.95 13.85
N THR A 215 -10.83 -36.76 14.01
CA THR A 215 -10.29 -37.59 12.92
C THR A 215 -11.33 -38.57 12.38
N ARG A 216 -12.05 -39.29 13.27
CA ARG A 216 -13.15 -40.18 12.88
C ARG A 216 -14.30 -39.42 12.22
N GLU A 217 -14.65 -38.23 12.71
CA GLU A 217 -15.75 -37.44 12.13
C GLU A 217 -15.40 -36.94 10.72
N VAL A 218 -14.19 -36.40 10.51
CA VAL A 218 -13.74 -35.92 9.19
C VAL A 218 -13.52 -37.08 8.23
N LEU A 219 -12.99 -38.23 8.67
CA LEU A 219 -12.87 -39.44 7.85
C LEU A 219 -14.24 -40.05 7.51
N GLY A 220 -15.20 -40.07 8.44
CA GLY A 220 -16.58 -40.51 8.15
C GLY A 220 -17.23 -39.66 7.06
N LYS A 221 -17.09 -38.34 7.12
CA LYS A 221 -17.56 -37.39 6.09
C LYS A 221 -16.74 -37.43 4.78
N LEU A 222 -15.58 -38.07 4.78
CA LEU A 222 -14.81 -38.38 3.56
C LEU A 222 -15.26 -39.69 2.91
N GLU A 223 -15.69 -40.66 3.73
CA GLU A 223 -16.14 -41.99 3.32
C GLU A 223 -17.63 -42.08 2.98
N GLU A 224 -18.45 -41.08 3.36
CA GLU A 224 -19.85 -40.97 2.88
C GLU A 224 -19.91 -40.93 1.34
N PRO A 225 -20.51 -41.95 0.69
CA PRO A 225 -20.50 -42.03 -0.77
C PRO A 225 -21.54 -41.09 -1.36
N THR A 226 -21.09 -40.05 -2.07
CA THR A 226 -21.96 -39.23 -2.93
C THR A 226 -22.64 -40.13 -3.96
N SER A 227 -23.95 -40.31 -3.84
CA SER A 227 -24.65 -41.48 -4.38
C SER A 227 -24.86 -41.46 -5.90
N SER A 228 -23.87 -41.92 -6.68
CA SER A 228 -24.10 -42.59 -7.98
C SER A 228 -22.85 -43.30 -8.53
N THR A 229 -23.06 -44.20 -9.50
CA THR A 229 -22.06 -44.91 -10.33
C THR A 229 -21.11 -45.89 -9.64
N ASN A 230 -21.40 -47.18 -9.79
CA ASN A 230 -20.44 -48.28 -9.56
C ASN A 230 -19.43 -48.35 -10.74
N PRO A 231 -18.11 -48.43 -10.49
CA PRO A 231 -17.14 -48.80 -11.50
C PRO A 231 -16.81 -50.30 -11.46
N ILE A 232 -17.34 -51.02 -12.45
CA ILE A 232 -16.90 -52.30 -13.04
C ILE A 232 -15.65 -52.94 -12.38
N SER A 233 -15.85 -53.93 -11.50
CA SER A 233 -14.78 -54.87 -11.13
C SER A 233 -14.55 -55.88 -12.25
N THR A 234 -13.28 -56.24 -12.51
CA THR A 234 -12.92 -57.36 -13.39
C THR A 234 -12.03 -58.36 -12.64
N PRO A 235 -12.13 -59.69 -12.90
CA PRO A 235 -11.43 -60.70 -12.09
C PRO A 235 -9.89 -60.61 -12.11
N ALA A 236 -9.31 -59.88 -13.06
CA ALA A 236 -7.88 -59.59 -13.10
C ALA A 236 -7.43 -58.70 -11.93
N VAL A 237 -8.29 -57.77 -11.48
CA VAL A 237 -7.98 -56.84 -10.37
C VAL A 237 -8.02 -57.56 -9.03
N GLU A 238 -9.05 -58.36 -8.77
CA GLU A 238 -9.16 -59.19 -7.56
C GLU A 238 -7.95 -60.13 -7.42
N LYS A 239 -7.60 -60.81 -8.52
CA LYS A 239 -6.44 -61.72 -8.56
C LYS A 239 -5.10 -61.01 -8.34
N ALA A 240 -4.96 -59.74 -8.76
CA ALA A 240 -3.79 -58.92 -8.47
C ALA A 240 -3.75 -58.47 -7.00
N ILE A 241 -4.90 -58.09 -6.43
CA ILE A 241 -5.05 -57.69 -5.03
C ILE A 241 -4.69 -58.84 -4.09
N ASP A 242 -5.17 -60.06 -4.34
CA ASP A 242 -4.89 -61.20 -3.46
C ASP A 242 -3.45 -61.71 -3.59
N ALA A 243 -2.85 -61.63 -4.78
CA ALA A 243 -1.42 -61.86 -4.96
C ALA A 243 -0.57 -60.84 -4.18
N LEU A 244 -0.98 -59.57 -4.15
CA LEU A 244 -0.30 -58.50 -3.42
C LEU A 244 -0.42 -58.69 -1.89
N LYS A 245 -1.63 -59.01 -1.38
CA LYS A 245 -1.85 -59.34 0.05
C LYS A 245 -0.96 -60.51 0.50
N THR A 246 -0.88 -61.56 -0.31
CA THR A 246 -0.05 -62.75 -0.01
C THR A 246 1.43 -62.36 0.06
N SER A 247 1.92 -61.59 -0.93
CA SER A 247 3.29 -61.07 -0.96
C SER A 247 3.63 -60.20 0.27
N CYS A 248 2.71 -59.35 0.73
CA CYS A 248 2.90 -58.56 1.95
C CYS A 248 2.95 -59.43 3.21
N ALA A 249 2.12 -60.49 3.31
CA ALA A 249 2.17 -61.41 4.44
C ALA A 249 3.50 -62.17 4.52
N ASP A 250 3.99 -62.66 3.37
CA ASP A 250 5.31 -63.30 3.27
C ASP A 250 6.43 -62.31 3.67
N LEU A 251 6.40 -61.08 3.16
CA LEU A 251 7.40 -60.05 3.47
C LEU A 251 7.45 -59.71 4.98
N HIS A 252 6.29 -59.61 5.63
CA HIS A 252 6.21 -59.40 7.08
C HIS A 252 6.65 -60.61 7.91
N SER A 253 6.74 -61.81 7.34
CA SER A 253 7.23 -63.02 8.04
C SER A 253 8.75 -63.15 8.06
N VAL A 254 9.48 -62.42 7.20
CA VAL A 254 10.93 -62.54 7.00
C VAL A 254 11.71 -61.38 7.64
N VAL A 255 11.03 -60.32 8.10
CA VAL A 255 11.66 -59.13 8.71
C VAL A 255 11.33 -59.05 10.20
N GLU A 256 12.27 -59.44 11.06
CA GLU A 256 12.24 -59.02 12.46
C GLU A 256 12.55 -57.51 12.56
N ASP A 257 11.79 -56.80 13.39
CA ASP A 257 12.01 -55.38 13.67
C ASP A 257 13.29 -55.18 14.50
N PRO A 258 14.29 -54.40 14.02
CA PRO A 258 15.50 -54.10 14.80
C PRO A 258 15.29 -53.08 15.94
N LEU A 259 14.13 -52.40 16.00
CA LEU A 259 13.86 -51.33 16.97
C LEU A 259 13.94 -51.78 18.45
N PRO A 260 13.50 -52.99 18.88
CA PRO A 260 13.66 -53.44 20.26
C PRO A 260 15.12 -53.61 20.66
N ALA A 261 15.97 -54.12 19.77
CA ALA A 261 17.41 -54.26 20.01
C ALA A 261 18.10 -52.89 20.08
N ALA A 262 17.77 -51.98 19.16
CA ALA A 262 18.27 -50.60 19.19
C ALA A 262 17.84 -49.86 20.48
N LYS A 263 16.62 -50.11 20.96
CA LYS A 263 16.12 -49.55 22.22
C LYS A 263 16.87 -50.09 23.44
N ALA A 264 17.10 -51.41 23.52
CA ALA A 264 17.85 -52.01 24.63
C ALA A 264 19.25 -51.40 24.79
N VAL A 265 19.97 -51.19 23.67
CA VAL A 265 21.28 -50.52 23.65
C VAL A 265 21.18 -49.04 24.09
N ALA A 266 20.11 -48.34 23.71
CA ALA A 266 19.89 -46.96 24.14
C ALA A 266 19.60 -46.85 25.65
N ASP A 267 18.82 -47.77 26.20
CA ASP A 267 18.49 -47.84 27.63
C ASP A 267 19.74 -48.21 28.48
N GLU A 268 20.61 -49.10 27.99
CA GLU A 268 21.91 -49.42 28.62
C GLU A 268 22.85 -48.20 28.66
N VAL A 269 22.94 -47.45 27.56
CA VAL A 269 23.74 -46.20 27.47
C VAL A 269 23.19 -45.10 28.38
N LEU A 270 21.87 -45.08 28.66
CA LEU A 270 21.26 -44.18 29.63
C LEU A 270 21.57 -44.59 31.07
N ALA A 271 21.50 -45.87 31.42
CA ALA A 271 21.88 -46.39 32.73
C ALA A 271 23.35 -46.06 33.07
N ALA A 272 24.28 -46.35 32.15
CA ALA A 272 25.70 -46.07 32.31
C ALA A 272 26.05 -44.56 32.43
N ARG A 273 25.14 -43.67 32.04
CA ARG A 273 25.26 -42.21 32.24
C ARG A 273 24.73 -41.73 33.59
N LEU A 274 23.75 -42.43 34.18
CA LEU A 274 23.18 -42.06 35.47
C LEU A 274 24.12 -42.38 36.64
N GLU A 275 24.79 -43.54 36.63
CA GLU A 275 25.73 -43.93 37.70
C GLU A 275 26.93 -42.98 37.82
N LYS A 276 27.42 -42.43 36.69
CA LYS A 276 28.52 -41.45 36.69
C LYS A 276 28.11 -40.03 37.05
N GLY A 277 26.83 -39.79 37.34
CA GLY A 277 26.32 -38.47 37.73
C GLY A 277 26.43 -38.13 39.22
N VAL A 278 26.72 -39.10 40.10
CA VAL A 278 26.51 -38.96 41.56
C VAL A 278 27.76 -39.29 42.38
N SER A 279 28.86 -38.55 42.21
CA SER A 279 29.93 -38.47 43.22
C SER A 279 30.88 -37.26 43.07
N LEU A 280 30.37 -36.04 43.26
CA LEU A 280 31.19 -34.84 43.49
C LEU A 280 30.46 -33.84 44.41
N ASN A 281 30.64 -33.96 45.73
CA ASN A 281 30.53 -32.87 46.72
C ASN A 281 30.92 -33.38 48.13
N ALA A 282 32.21 -33.38 48.46
CA ALA A 282 32.70 -33.59 49.83
C ALA A 282 34.09 -32.93 50.07
N GLU A 283 34.10 -31.97 50.99
CA GLU A 283 35.16 -31.64 51.97
C GLU A 283 36.66 -31.50 51.57
N VAL A 284 37.03 -30.26 51.22
CA VAL A 284 37.84 -29.35 52.08
C VAL A 284 39.15 -29.84 52.74
N ARG A 285 40.26 -29.13 52.39
CA ARG A 285 41.47 -28.75 53.19
C ARG A 285 42.80 -29.48 52.88
N GLY A 286 43.80 -28.72 52.41
CA GLY A 286 45.23 -29.13 52.37
C GLY A 286 46.13 -28.25 51.50
N GLN A 287 47.09 -27.56 52.13
CA GLN A 287 48.24 -26.86 51.52
C GLN A 287 49.54 -27.52 52.06
N PRO A 288 50.76 -27.23 51.53
CA PRO A 288 51.18 -26.80 50.19
C PRO A 288 52.38 -27.65 49.64
N THR A 289 52.89 -27.42 48.41
CA THR A 289 54.35 -27.30 48.07
C THR A 289 54.70 -27.23 46.55
N THR A 290 55.56 -26.26 46.20
CA THR A 290 56.69 -26.22 45.22
C THR A 290 56.78 -27.07 43.93
N CYS A 291 57.03 -26.36 42.81
CA CYS A 291 58.16 -26.50 41.85
C CYS A 291 58.43 -27.80 41.03
N GLY A 292 58.71 -27.63 39.73
CA GLY A 292 59.25 -28.64 38.78
C GLY A 292 58.46 -28.63 37.44
N THR A 293 58.89 -28.10 36.30
CA THR A 293 60.16 -28.11 35.52
C THR A 293 60.24 -29.22 34.47
N ALA A 294 60.56 -28.83 33.23
CA ALA A 294 60.92 -29.64 32.04
C ALA A 294 59.80 -30.42 31.28
N GLY A 295 59.86 -30.32 29.94
CA GLY A 295 59.46 -31.40 29.01
C GLY A 295 60.72 -32.20 28.60
N PRO A 296 60.94 -32.58 27.33
CA PRO A 296 60.09 -32.48 26.14
C PRO A 296 59.93 -33.84 25.42
N SER A 297 59.27 -33.88 24.24
CA SER A 297 59.79 -34.45 22.97
C SER A 297 58.68 -34.78 21.97
N ALA A 298 58.91 -34.44 20.69
CA ALA A 298 58.28 -35.09 19.53
C ALA A 298 59.30 -36.05 18.89
N PRO A 299 58.97 -36.78 17.79
CA PRO A 299 59.29 -36.20 16.48
C PRO A 299 58.40 -36.58 15.28
N ASN A 300 58.28 -35.62 14.35
CA ASN A 300 58.27 -35.71 12.88
C ASN A 300 57.66 -36.92 12.12
N TYR A 301 56.95 -36.59 11.04
CA TYR A 301 57.53 -36.75 9.70
C TYR A 301 57.32 -35.47 8.85
N LYS A 302 58.14 -35.25 7.81
CA LYS A 302 58.13 -34.09 6.89
C LYS A 302 57.67 -34.50 5.48
N ASP A 303 57.54 -33.70 4.41
CA ASP A 303 57.96 -32.34 3.95
C ASP A 303 56.89 -31.88 2.91
N LYS A 304 56.77 -30.69 2.28
CA LYS A 304 57.42 -29.35 2.13
C LYS A 304 56.30 -28.38 1.61
N GLY A 305 56.43 -27.06 1.43
CA GLY A 305 57.54 -26.10 1.55
C GLY A 305 57.97 -25.50 0.19
N PRO A 306 58.19 -24.17 0.02
CA PRO A 306 57.97 -23.01 0.92
C PRO A 306 56.61 -22.31 0.63
N SER A 307 56.31 -20.98 0.70
CA SER A 307 57.03 -19.71 0.99
C SER A 307 56.11 -18.57 1.52
N THR A 308 56.75 -17.44 1.84
CA THR A 308 56.27 -16.05 2.13
C THR A 308 54.99 -15.55 1.44
N GLY A 309 54.11 -14.74 2.07
CA GLY A 309 54.21 -14.06 3.38
C GLY A 309 52.88 -13.45 3.91
N LYS A 310 52.97 -12.56 4.90
CA LYS A 310 51.88 -12.00 5.77
C LYS A 310 52.32 -10.61 6.31
N PRO A 311 51.53 -9.81 7.06
CA PRO A 311 50.12 -9.97 7.49
C PRO A 311 49.26 -8.64 7.49
N HIS A 312 48.05 -8.75 8.07
CA HIS A 312 47.25 -7.73 8.81
C HIS A 312 46.23 -6.81 8.12
N ASN A 313 45.12 -6.65 8.84
CA ASN A 313 44.06 -5.66 8.67
C ASN A 313 44.35 -4.45 9.57
N LEU A 314 43.84 -3.27 9.21
CA LEU A 314 43.05 -2.44 10.13
C LEU A 314 42.11 -1.51 9.34
N MET A 315 41.01 -1.08 9.95
CA MET A 315 40.23 0.05 9.45
C MET A 315 40.93 1.34 9.83
N ASP A 316 41.18 2.24 8.88
CA ASP A 316 41.32 3.67 9.17
C ASP A 316 41.04 4.53 7.94
N TRP A 317 40.67 5.80 8.16
CA TRP A 317 40.13 6.72 7.16
C TRP A 317 40.98 8.00 7.08
N ASN A 318 41.37 8.45 5.88
CA ASN A 318 42.10 9.71 5.71
C ASN A 318 41.72 10.44 4.40
N PRO A 319 41.25 11.71 4.43
CA PRO A 319 40.68 12.36 3.26
C PRO A 319 41.63 13.38 2.58
N THR A 320 42.31 12.98 1.49
CA THR A 320 43.00 13.93 0.59
C THR A 320 43.10 13.46 -0.87
N ALA A 321 42.21 13.99 -1.71
CA ALA A 321 42.45 14.29 -3.13
C ALA A 321 41.34 15.26 -3.61
N ARG A 322 41.67 16.29 -4.40
CA ARG A 322 40.71 17.26 -4.94
C ARG A 322 40.59 17.16 -6.46
N THR A 323 39.45 17.67 -6.93
CA THR A 323 39.12 18.04 -8.31
C THR A 323 40.30 18.49 -9.18
N PHE A 324 40.33 18.00 -10.42
CA PHE A 324 40.91 18.75 -11.55
C PHE A 324 39.80 19.54 -12.25
N GLN A 325 40.00 20.85 -12.38
CA GLN A 325 39.32 21.67 -13.39
C GLN A 325 40.24 21.78 -14.60
N TRP A 326 39.67 22.07 -15.77
CA TRP A 326 40.43 22.50 -16.95
C TRP A 326 40.40 24.03 -17.01
N GLU A 327 41.55 24.65 -17.23
CA GLU A 327 41.66 26.09 -17.54
C GLU A 327 41.79 26.31 -19.05
N GLU A 328 41.40 27.50 -19.52
CA GLU A 328 41.50 27.91 -20.93
C GLU A 328 42.88 28.47 -21.30
N SER A 329 43.16 28.53 -22.61
CA SER A 329 44.45 28.97 -23.17
C SER A 329 44.65 30.49 -23.17
N PRO A 330 45.91 31.00 -23.24
CA PRO A 330 46.26 32.35 -22.78
C PRO A 330 46.54 33.40 -23.87
N GLY A 331 46.62 34.66 -23.43
CA GLY A 331 47.12 35.84 -24.18
C GLY A 331 46.35 37.11 -23.79
N PRO A 332 46.97 38.30 -23.65
CA PRO A 332 48.17 38.76 -24.37
C PRO A 332 49.37 39.17 -23.46
N GLU A 333 50.47 39.56 -24.11
CA GLU A 333 51.71 40.01 -23.47
C GLU A 333 51.66 41.46 -22.96
N SER A 334 52.35 41.72 -21.84
CA SER A 334 53.14 42.95 -21.66
C SER A 334 54.13 42.78 -20.51
N SER A 335 55.35 43.30 -20.68
CA SER A 335 56.41 43.27 -19.68
C SER A 335 56.69 44.67 -19.16
N GLU A 336 56.82 44.85 -17.83
CA GLU A 336 58.03 45.48 -17.26
C GLU A 336 58.15 45.32 -15.73
N SER A 337 59.19 45.95 -15.18
CA SER A 337 59.87 45.56 -13.93
C SER A 337 59.55 46.43 -12.71
N SER A 338 60.15 46.04 -11.56
CA SER A 338 60.72 46.92 -10.52
C SER A 338 59.90 47.39 -9.29
N LEU A 339 60.39 46.93 -8.14
CA LEU A 339 60.62 47.68 -6.87
C LEU A 339 59.47 47.98 -5.85
N ARG A 340 59.48 47.14 -4.80
CA ARG A 340 59.38 47.47 -3.33
C ARG A 340 58.20 48.32 -2.79
N ARG A 341 57.28 47.62 -2.10
CA ARG A 341 56.59 47.90 -0.79
C ARG A 341 56.39 49.37 -0.34
N PRO A 342 55.19 49.70 0.17
CA PRO A 342 54.91 49.41 1.60
C PRO A 342 53.52 48.78 1.89
N HIS A 343 53.33 48.30 3.12
CA HIS A 343 52.02 47.91 3.67
C HIS A 343 51.28 49.12 4.25
N LEU A 344 49.95 49.13 4.15
CA LEU A 344 49.07 50.06 4.87
C LEU A 344 48.02 49.28 5.70
N PRO A 345 47.60 49.78 6.87
CA PRO A 345 46.72 49.06 7.79
C PRO A 345 45.24 49.10 7.38
N SER A 346 44.50 48.04 7.70
CA SER A 346 43.06 47.93 7.43
C SER A 346 42.23 48.93 8.25
N PRO A 347 41.26 49.66 7.64
CA PRO A 347 40.37 50.55 8.37
C PRO A 347 39.44 49.83 9.35
N ARG A 348 39.13 50.47 10.49
CA ARG A 348 38.08 50.06 11.44
C ARG A 348 37.06 51.19 11.66
N ARG A 349 35.77 50.89 11.46
CA ARG A 349 34.51 51.53 11.92
C ARG A 349 33.37 50.81 11.18
N ALA A 350 32.13 50.69 11.66
CA ALA A 350 31.50 50.77 12.99
C ALA A 350 30.12 50.06 12.86
N PRO A 351 29.46 49.60 13.95
CA PRO A 351 28.25 48.78 13.83
C PRO A 351 26.98 49.61 13.50
N VAL A 352 26.04 48.99 12.78
CA VAL A 352 24.67 49.48 12.54
C VAL A 352 23.70 48.31 12.72
N SER A 353 22.56 48.56 13.35
CA SER A 353 21.60 47.53 13.80
C SER A 353 20.84 46.85 12.65
N PRO A 354 20.43 45.57 12.80
CA PRO A 354 19.51 44.92 11.87
C PRO A 354 18.09 45.47 12.02
N LEU A 355 17.43 45.78 10.90
CA LEU A 355 15.99 46.00 10.85
C LEU A 355 15.25 44.65 10.95
N PRO A 356 14.10 44.58 11.62
CA PRO A 356 13.28 43.37 11.64
C PRO A 356 12.72 43.08 10.22
N PRO A 357 12.67 41.81 9.78
CA PRO A 357 12.03 41.45 8.51
C PRO A 357 10.54 41.80 8.47
N LEU A 358 10.05 42.16 7.29
CA LEU A 358 8.65 42.49 7.06
C LEU A 358 7.75 41.25 7.25
N GLU A 359 6.65 41.40 8.01
CA GLU A 359 5.71 40.29 8.24
C GLU A 359 5.02 39.84 6.93
N ASN A 360 5.16 38.56 6.59
CA ASN A 360 4.49 37.95 5.45
C ASN A 360 3.00 37.71 5.74
N LYS A 361 2.15 38.69 5.45
CA LYS A 361 0.69 38.66 5.74
C LYS A 361 -0.14 37.69 4.88
N ASN A 362 0.48 36.87 4.04
CA ASN A 362 -0.18 36.05 3.01
C ASN A 362 -0.39 34.56 3.39
N ARG A 363 -0.48 34.21 4.68
CA ARG A 363 -0.99 32.88 5.09
C ARG A 363 -2.52 32.79 4.93
N ARG A 364 -2.99 32.52 3.70
CA ARG A 364 -4.36 32.04 3.46
C ARG A 364 -4.52 30.67 4.12
N ARG A 365 -5.65 30.46 4.82
CA ARG A 365 -5.87 29.27 5.67
C ARG A 365 -6.62 28.17 4.90
N ARG A 366 -6.41 26.91 5.29
CA ARG A 366 -7.23 25.76 4.80
C ARG A 366 -8.71 26.00 5.12
N ALA A 367 -9.61 25.53 4.27
CA ALA A 367 -11.06 25.71 4.46
C ALA A 367 -11.56 24.95 5.70
N ARG A 368 -12.23 25.67 6.62
CA ARG A 368 -12.72 25.14 7.90
C ARG A 368 -14.15 24.61 7.76
N LYS A 369 -14.39 23.34 8.07
CA LYS A 369 -15.75 22.78 8.21
C LYS A 369 -16.53 23.54 9.29
N TRP A 370 -17.86 23.50 9.25
CA TRP A 370 -18.70 24.03 10.32
C TRP A 370 -18.65 23.08 11.52
N CYS A 371 -18.76 23.61 12.75
CA CYS A 371 -18.98 22.79 13.94
C CYS A 371 -20.43 22.89 14.44
N LEU A 372 -20.87 21.94 15.26
CA LEU A 372 -22.26 21.88 15.75
C LEU A 372 -22.74 23.18 16.42
N LEU A 373 -21.87 23.92 17.10
CA LEU A 373 -22.22 25.22 17.68
C LEU A 373 -22.42 26.30 16.59
N GLU A 374 -21.53 26.36 15.60
CA GLU A 374 -21.70 27.26 14.46
C GLU A 374 -22.94 26.92 13.63
N GLU A 375 -23.27 25.63 13.45
CA GLU A 375 -24.48 25.18 12.74
C GLU A 375 -25.76 25.47 13.53
N GLU A 376 -25.75 25.29 14.85
CA GLU A 376 -26.87 25.61 15.73
C GLU A 376 -27.15 27.12 15.75
N THR A 377 -26.12 27.94 16.00
CA THR A 377 -26.22 29.40 15.97
C THR A 377 -26.56 29.93 14.57
N LEU A 378 -26.10 29.28 13.50
CA LEU A 378 -26.51 29.62 12.13
C LEU A 378 -27.99 29.30 11.89
N ARG A 379 -28.50 28.16 12.39
CA ARG A 379 -29.91 27.77 12.22
C ARG A 379 -30.84 28.74 12.97
N GLN A 380 -30.53 29.03 14.23
CA GLN A 380 -31.24 30.02 15.04
C GLN A 380 -31.13 31.43 14.42
N GLY A 381 -29.96 31.78 13.87
CA GLY A 381 -29.76 33.01 13.11
C GLY A 381 -30.60 33.08 11.83
N VAL A 382 -30.76 31.99 11.09
CA VAL A 382 -31.62 31.94 9.89
C VAL A 382 -33.11 32.02 10.27
N GLU A 383 -33.51 31.47 11.41
CA GLU A 383 -34.87 31.60 11.94
C GLU A 383 -35.17 33.04 12.43
N GLN A 384 -34.20 33.69 13.08
CA GLN A 384 -34.34 35.06 13.62
C GLN A 384 -34.18 36.18 12.57
N TYR A 385 -33.23 36.04 11.65
CA TYR A 385 -32.85 37.09 10.67
C TYR A 385 -33.25 36.75 9.23
N GLY A 386 -33.71 35.54 8.95
CA GLY A 386 -34.13 35.09 7.61
C GLY A 386 -32.99 34.51 6.75
N SER A 387 -33.35 33.67 5.79
CA SER A 387 -32.42 33.02 4.86
C SER A 387 -31.70 34.05 3.97
N GLY A 388 -30.38 33.91 3.85
CA GLY A 388 -29.51 34.79 3.06
C GLY A 388 -28.82 35.90 3.85
N ASN A 389 -29.30 36.26 5.04
CA ASN A 389 -28.76 37.37 5.85
C ASN A 389 -27.52 36.99 6.69
N TRP A 390 -26.61 36.19 6.10
CA TRP A 390 -25.38 35.69 6.74
C TRP A 390 -24.54 36.80 7.39
N LYS A 391 -24.43 37.97 6.73
CA LYS A 391 -23.64 39.09 7.23
C LYS A 391 -24.12 39.56 8.61
N ASP A 392 -25.42 39.58 8.84
CA ASP A 392 -26.01 40.09 10.06
C ASP A 392 -26.02 39.01 11.16
N ILE A 393 -26.21 37.74 10.79
CA ILE A 393 -26.00 36.59 11.68
C ILE A 393 -24.55 36.56 12.19
N LEU A 394 -23.56 36.76 11.30
CA LEU A 394 -22.14 36.83 11.62
C LEU A 394 -21.80 38.01 12.54
N ASN A 395 -22.31 39.21 12.22
CA ASN A 395 -22.02 40.43 13.01
C ASN A 395 -22.59 40.36 14.44
N ASN A 396 -23.71 39.66 14.65
CA ASN A 396 -24.35 39.54 15.96
C ASN A 396 -23.79 38.37 16.81
N ASN A 397 -23.02 37.44 16.23
CA ASN A 397 -22.42 36.28 16.93
C ASN A 397 -20.90 36.15 16.65
N PRO A 398 -20.09 37.21 16.88
CA PRO A 398 -18.68 37.26 16.48
C PRO A 398 -17.76 36.31 17.28
N ASP A 399 -18.23 35.86 18.44
CA ASP A 399 -17.62 34.94 19.38
C ASP A 399 -17.86 33.45 19.02
N VAL A 400 -19.01 33.14 18.39
CA VAL A 400 -19.26 31.81 17.82
C VAL A 400 -18.51 31.65 16.49
N PHE A 401 -18.63 32.63 15.59
CA PHE A 401 -18.11 32.54 14.23
C PHE A 401 -16.67 33.06 14.08
N ILE A 402 -15.82 32.88 15.10
CA ILE A 402 -14.44 33.40 15.13
C ILE A 402 -13.65 32.94 13.89
N GLY A 403 -13.24 33.90 13.07
CA GLY A 403 -12.47 33.67 11.85
C GLY A 403 -13.27 33.30 10.61
N ARG A 404 -14.61 33.25 10.68
CA ARG A 404 -15.47 33.26 9.49
C ARG A 404 -15.47 34.66 8.88
N THR A 405 -15.61 34.75 7.56
CA THR A 405 -15.68 36.02 6.83
C THR A 405 -17.11 36.37 6.40
N PRO A 406 -17.46 37.66 6.23
CA PRO A 406 -18.73 38.09 5.65
C PRO A 406 -18.97 37.54 4.23
N HIS A 407 -17.89 37.13 3.58
CA HIS A 407 -17.89 36.32 2.37
C HIS A 407 -17.77 34.85 2.76
N SER A 408 -18.82 34.07 2.46
CA SER A 408 -18.62 32.66 2.07
C SER A 408 -17.68 32.63 0.85
N PRO A 409 -16.94 31.54 0.58
CA PRO A 409 -16.50 31.24 -0.78
C PRO A 409 -17.75 31.02 -1.65
N LYS A 410 -18.36 32.13 -2.10
CA LYS A 410 -19.33 32.12 -3.18
C LYS A 410 -18.69 31.50 -4.40
N ASP A 411 -19.49 30.75 -5.13
CA ASP A 411 -19.08 29.89 -6.22
C ASP A 411 -18.24 30.64 -7.24
N SER A 412 -16.96 30.25 -7.33
CA SER A 412 -16.10 30.68 -8.42
C SER A 412 -16.70 30.12 -9.71
N ARG A 413 -17.02 30.99 -10.68
CA ARG A 413 -17.33 30.56 -12.04
C ARG A 413 -16.12 29.80 -12.59
N VAL A 414 -16.28 28.50 -12.83
CA VAL A 414 -15.21 27.63 -13.37
C VAL A 414 -15.53 27.36 -14.84
N SER A 415 -14.62 27.74 -15.73
CA SER A 415 -14.65 27.33 -17.14
C SER A 415 -13.46 26.42 -17.40
N VAL A 416 -13.69 25.25 -18.01
CA VAL A 416 -12.67 24.27 -18.38
C VAL A 416 -12.85 23.88 -19.83
N ASP A 417 -11.93 24.34 -20.68
CA ASP A 417 -11.87 24.01 -22.10
C ASP A 417 -10.75 22.98 -22.32
N ILE A 418 -11.11 21.80 -22.82
CA ILE A 418 -10.16 20.72 -23.15
C ILE A 418 -9.77 20.83 -24.63
N TYR A 419 -8.48 20.83 -24.92
CA TYR A 419 -7.93 20.77 -26.28
C TYR A 419 -7.29 19.40 -26.54
N ASP A 420 -7.85 18.62 -27.47
CA ASP A 420 -7.27 17.35 -27.94
C ASP A 420 -7.69 17.09 -29.40
N GLU A 421 -6.71 17.05 -30.31
CA GLU A 421 -6.90 16.83 -31.76
C GLU A 421 -7.67 15.53 -32.08
N ASN A 422 -7.50 14.47 -31.27
CA ASN A 422 -8.11 13.16 -31.45
C ASN A 422 -9.40 13.03 -30.62
N GLY A 423 -9.50 13.81 -29.54
CA GLY A 423 -10.58 13.80 -28.57
C GLY A 423 -10.49 12.68 -27.53
N VAL A 424 -11.52 12.57 -26.70
CA VAL A 424 -11.56 11.70 -25.52
C VAL A 424 -11.20 10.25 -25.85
N GLY A 425 -10.09 9.78 -25.29
CA GLY A 425 -9.59 8.41 -25.49
C GLY A 425 -8.90 8.15 -26.83
N GLY A 426 -8.55 9.19 -27.60
CA GLY A 426 -7.81 9.04 -28.86
C GLY A 426 -6.33 8.64 -28.69
N GLY A 427 -5.70 9.04 -27.58
CA GLY A 427 -4.33 8.68 -27.23
C GLY A 427 -4.18 7.34 -26.50
N ALA A 428 -2.95 7.04 -26.05
CA ALA A 428 -2.56 5.77 -25.43
C ALA A 428 -3.47 5.30 -24.26
N SER A 429 -4.12 6.23 -23.56
CA SER A 429 -5.08 5.93 -22.50
C SER A 429 -6.24 5.04 -23.00
N GLY A 430 -6.86 5.40 -24.13
CA GLY A 430 -7.99 4.66 -24.71
C GLY A 430 -7.60 3.40 -25.49
N VAL A 431 -6.31 3.23 -25.79
CA VAL A 431 -5.75 2.02 -26.41
C VAL A 431 -5.42 0.93 -25.38
N SER A 432 -5.25 1.31 -24.11
CA SER A 432 -4.67 0.45 -23.06
C SER A 432 -5.38 -0.89 -22.81
N GLY A 433 -4.73 -1.76 -22.02
CA GLY A 433 -5.24 -3.10 -21.69
C GLY A 433 -6.35 -3.15 -20.63
N GLY A 434 -6.82 -2.02 -20.10
CA GLY A 434 -7.93 -1.99 -19.13
C GLY A 434 -7.66 -2.53 -17.72
N LEU A 435 -6.55 -3.23 -17.51
CA LEU A 435 -6.22 -3.89 -16.25
C LEU A 435 -5.87 -2.89 -15.12
N LEU A 436 -6.68 -2.87 -14.06
CA LEU A 436 -6.53 -1.99 -12.91
C LEU A 436 -6.33 -2.79 -11.61
N HIS A 437 -5.18 -2.61 -10.99
CA HIS A 437 -4.80 -3.19 -9.70
C HIS A 437 -3.71 -2.32 -9.02
N PRO A 438 -3.66 -2.21 -7.67
CA PRO A 438 -2.74 -1.31 -6.97
C PRO A 438 -1.34 -1.92 -6.72
N TYR A 439 -1.04 -3.07 -7.33
CA TYR A 439 0.13 -3.88 -7.00
C TYR A 439 1.24 -3.81 -8.06
N SER A 440 2.49 -3.93 -7.61
CA SER A 440 3.68 -4.02 -8.46
C SER A 440 3.73 -5.33 -9.27
N PRO A 441 4.69 -5.53 -10.20
CA PRO A 441 4.90 -6.82 -10.87
C PRO A 441 5.29 -7.97 -9.92
N LYS A 442 5.77 -7.62 -8.71
CA LYS A 442 6.02 -8.52 -7.57
C LYS A 442 4.76 -8.79 -6.71
N VAL A 443 3.65 -8.14 -7.04
CA VAL A 443 2.37 -8.12 -6.30
C VAL A 443 2.42 -7.51 -4.88
N LYS A 444 3.59 -7.08 -4.38
CA LYS A 444 3.65 -6.08 -3.29
C LYS A 444 2.92 -4.78 -3.68
N LEU A 445 2.20 -4.18 -2.74
CA LEU A 445 1.46 -2.91 -2.93
C LEU A 445 2.39 -1.79 -3.39
N LEU A 446 1.94 -0.94 -4.31
CA LEU A 446 2.72 0.22 -4.77
C LEU A 446 2.80 1.31 -3.69
N TRP A 447 3.79 2.21 -3.81
CA TRP A 447 3.86 3.42 -3.00
C TRP A 447 2.56 4.22 -3.13
N ARG A 448 1.92 4.53 -2.00
CA ARG A 448 0.56 5.12 -1.90
C ARG A 448 -0.53 4.38 -2.69
N GLY A 449 -0.33 3.10 -2.98
CA GLY A 449 -1.20 2.28 -3.83
C GLY A 449 -2.65 2.20 -3.34
N ALA A 450 -2.89 2.27 -2.02
CA ALA A 450 -4.23 2.30 -1.43
C ALA A 450 -4.97 3.63 -1.67
N GLU A 451 -4.26 4.76 -1.70
CA GLU A 451 -4.85 6.07 -2.00
C GLU A 451 -5.15 6.19 -3.50
N PHE A 452 -4.19 5.79 -4.35
CA PHE A 452 -4.41 5.65 -5.79
C PHE A 452 -5.64 4.76 -6.09
N TRP A 453 -5.73 3.60 -5.43
CA TRP A 453 -6.88 2.70 -5.55
C TRP A 453 -8.19 3.39 -5.19
N LYS A 454 -8.25 4.07 -4.05
CA LYS A 454 -9.45 4.80 -3.60
C LYS A 454 -9.89 5.83 -4.63
N GLU A 455 -9.00 6.71 -5.06
CA GLU A 455 -9.35 7.81 -5.97
C GLU A 455 -9.74 7.31 -7.37
N SER A 456 -9.10 6.25 -7.89
CA SER A 456 -9.55 5.60 -9.13
C SER A 456 -10.91 4.89 -8.96
N MET A 457 -11.17 4.26 -7.81
CA MET A 457 -12.47 3.65 -7.51
C MET A 457 -13.58 4.68 -7.32
N ASP A 458 -13.27 5.87 -6.83
CA ASP A 458 -14.20 7.00 -6.72
C ASP A 458 -14.57 7.51 -8.13
N LEU A 459 -13.58 7.73 -9.01
CA LEU A 459 -13.83 8.07 -10.42
C LEU A 459 -14.58 6.99 -11.21
N LEU A 460 -14.36 5.70 -10.91
CA LEU A 460 -15.10 4.61 -11.57
C LEU A 460 -16.59 4.65 -11.23
N ARG A 461 -16.97 5.00 -9.99
CA ARG A 461 -18.39 5.16 -9.62
C ARG A 461 -19.03 6.35 -10.35
N SER A 462 -18.32 7.47 -10.53
CA SER A 462 -18.78 8.59 -11.35
C SER A 462 -19.00 8.21 -12.81
N ALA A 463 -18.09 7.43 -13.40
CA ALA A 463 -18.25 6.93 -14.76
C ALA A 463 -19.41 5.93 -14.91
N GLU A 464 -19.57 4.99 -13.97
CA GLU A 464 -20.70 4.06 -13.93
C GLU A 464 -22.04 4.80 -13.80
N GLN A 465 -22.10 5.87 -13.00
CA GLN A 465 -23.29 6.69 -12.84
C GLN A 465 -23.64 7.44 -14.14
N ALA A 466 -22.68 8.13 -14.76
CA ALA A 466 -22.92 8.87 -16.00
C ALA A 466 -23.33 7.95 -17.17
N ASN A 467 -22.69 6.77 -17.29
CA ASN A 467 -22.99 5.81 -18.35
C ASN A 467 -24.43 5.23 -18.25
N ARG A 468 -24.98 5.13 -17.02
CA ARG A 468 -26.39 4.73 -16.81
C ARG A 468 -27.38 5.81 -17.24
N THR A 469 -27.03 7.09 -17.13
CA THR A 469 -27.89 8.21 -17.58
C THR A 469 -27.99 8.30 -19.10
N THR A 470 -27.05 7.71 -19.84
CA THR A 470 -26.97 7.79 -21.31
C THR A 470 -27.44 6.54 -22.06
N GLY A 471 -27.77 5.44 -21.36
CA GLY A 471 -28.08 4.14 -21.96
C GLY A 471 -29.55 3.77 -21.93
N SER A 472 -30.06 3.19 -23.03
CA SER A 472 -31.33 2.44 -23.06
C SER A 472 -31.18 1.04 -22.46
N ASP A 473 -32.30 0.40 -22.08
CA ASP A 473 -32.35 -0.97 -21.55
C ASP A 473 -31.99 -2.06 -22.59
N THR A 474 -30.73 -2.12 -23.02
CA THR A 474 -30.19 -3.13 -23.94
C THR A 474 -29.04 -3.90 -23.29
N THR A 475 -29.30 -5.16 -22.92
CA THR A 475 -28.43 -6.01 -22.09
C THR A 475 -27.31 -6.72 -22.88
N ASN A 476 -26.57 -6.00 -23.73
CA ASN A 476 -25.44 -6.56 -24.48
C ASN A 476 -24.16 -6.58 -23.63
N GLU A 477 -23.45 -7.71 -23.58
CA GLU A 477 -22.20 -7.79 -22.80
C GLU A 477 -21.06 -6.91 -23.37
N ASP A 478 -21.09 -6.59 -24.66
CA ASP A 478 -20.13 -5.66 -25.30
C ASP A 478 -20.25 -4.21 -24.81
N ASP A 479 -21.36 -3.86 -24.13
CA ASP A 479 -21.57 -2.55 -23.50
C ASP A 479 -21.13 -2.49 -22.02
N ASN A 480 -20.52 -3.56 -21.50
CA ASN A 480 -19.89 -3.52 -20.18
C ASN A 480 -18.72 -2.52 -20.13
N LEU A 481 -18.82 -1.62 -19.15
CA LEU A 481 -17.77 -0.64 -18.83
C LEU A 481 -16.63 -1.27 -18.03
N ILE A 482 -16.95 -2.21 -17.14
CA ILE A 482 -16.06 -2.80 -16.12
C ILE A 482 -16.42 -4.27 -15.89
N TRP A 483 -15.42 -5.15 -15.95
CA TRP A 483 -15.53 -6.55 -15.53
C TRP A 483 -14.91 -6.74 -14.14
N ARG A 484 -15.77 -6.93 -13.13
CA ARG A 484 -15.40 -7.04 -11.70
C ARG A 484 -15.03 -8.47 -11.29
N ARG A 485 -14.14 -9.10 -12.08
CA ARG A 485 -13.81 -10.55 -12.04
C ARG A 485 -12.48 -10.89 -11.37
N GLY A 486 -11.75 -9.89 -10.88
CA GLY A 486 -10.37 -10.06 -10.40
C GLY A 486 -9.34 -10.24 -11.51
N ILE A 487 -8.08 -10.44 -11.10
CA ILE A 487 -6.95 -10.75 -11.99
C ILE A 487 -6.13 -11.88 -11.38
N VAL A 488 -5.73 -12.89 -12.17
CA VAL A 488 -4.84 -13.99 -11.76
C VAL A 488 -3.44 -13.81 -12.34
N ARG A 489 -2.41 -14.04 -11.52
CA ARG A 489 -0.99 -13.98 -11.88
C ARG A 489 -0.29 -15.29 -11.54
N PRO A 490 -0.12 -16.22 -12.51
CA PRO A 490 0.80 -17.35 -12.34
C PRO A 490 2.26 -16.85 -12.42
N PRO A 491 3.19 -17.44 -11.65
CA PRO A 491 4.63 -17.25 -11.86
C PRO A 491 5.08 -17.94 -13.16
N THR A 492 5.92 -17.26 -13.94
CA THR A 492 6.53 -17.78 -15.17
C THR A 492 8.01 -18.16 -15.00
N THR A 493 8.61 -17.86 -13.84
CA THR A 493 9.99 -18.22 -13.47
C THR A 493 10.08 -18.50 -11.96
N GLU A 494 11.04 -19.31 -11.55
CA GLU A 494 11.32 -19.69 -10.16
C GLU A 494 11.48 -18.45 -9.26
N LYS A 495 12.34 -17.51 -9.69
CA LYS A 495 12.52 -16.20 -9.03
C LYS A 495 11.25 -15.36 -8.95
N ALA A 496 10.29 -15.53 -9.87
CA ALA A 496 8.98 -14.89 -9.74
C ALA A 496 8.10 -15.64 -8.71
N ALA A 497 8.16 -16.97 -8.65
CA ALA A 497 7.45 -17.77 -7.67
C ALA A 497 7.84 -17.40 -6.23
N ASP A 498 9.14 -17.38 -5.91
CA ASP A 498 9.65 -16.98 -4.58
C ASP A 498 9.09 -15.62 -4.14
N ILE A 499 9.22 -14.63 -5.03
CA ILE A 499 8.81 -13.25 -4.78
C ILE A 499 7.28 -13.15 -4.63
N LEU A 500 6.50 -13.88 -5.42
CA LEU A 500 5.04 -13.89 -5.30
C LEU A 500 4.58 -14.54 -4.00
N LEU A 501 5.23 -15.63 -3.57
CA LEU A 501 4.90 -16.33 -2.33
C LEU A 501 5.21 -15.45 -1.10
N GLU A 502 6.40 -14.85 -1.06
CA GLU A 502 6.79 -13.85 -0.05
C GLU A 502 5.78 -12.69 0.03
N SER A 503 5.43 -12.12 -1.12
CA SER A 503 4.54 -10.94 -1.22
C SER A 503 3.08 -11.26 -0.88
N CYS A 504 2.63 -12.50 -1.07
CA CYS A 504 1.28 -12.94 -0.71
C CYS A 504 1.13 -13.04 0.82
N LEU A 505 2.15 -13.53 1.52
CA LEU A 505 2.18 -13.61 2.99
C LEU A 505 2.13 -12.23 3.67
N GLU A 506 2.55 -11.16 2.98
CA GLU A 506 2.49 -9.78 3.47
C GLU A 506 1.12 -9.09 3.29
N SER A 507 0.19 -9.64 2.49
CA SER A 507 -1.01 -8.91 2.07
C SER A 507 -2.30 -9.73 2.14
N CYS A 508 -3.15 -9.41 3.12
CA CYS A 508 -4.45 -10.06 3.35
C CYS A 508 -5.49 -9.88 2.22
N SER A 509 -5.24 -9.00 1.25
CA SER A 509 -6.12 -8.76 0.09
C SER A 509 -5.77 -9.61 -1.14
N LEU A 510 -4.81 -10.52 -1.02
CA LEU A 510 -4.37 -11.47 -2.04
C LEU A 510 -4.78 -12.89 -1.66
N GLN A 511 -5.01 -13.73 -2.65
CA GLN A 511 -5.28 -15.16 -2.46
C GLN A 511 -4.23 -15.99 -3.20
N LEU A 512 -3.62 -16.95 -2.51
CA LEU A 512 -2.79 -17.97 -3.13
C LEU A 512 -3.69 -19.12 -3.56
N LEU A 513 -3.72 -19.44 -4.85
CA LEU A 513 -4.47 -20.56 -5.43
C LEU A 513 -3.49 -21.65 -5.84
N ASP A 514 -3.75 -22.90 -5.45
CA ASP A 514 -3.10 -24.07 -6.07
C ASP A 514 -3.53 -24.26 -7.54
N SER A 515 -2.81 -25.12 -8.27
CA SER A 515 -3.12 -25.50 -9.66
C SER A 515 -4.60 -25.83 -9.90
N ASP A 516 -5.24 -26.57 -9.00
CA ASP A 516 -6.63 -27.00 -9.18
C ASP A 516 -7.62 -25.85 -8.96
N ALA A 517 -7.39 -25.02 -7.94
CA ALA A 517 -8.19 -23.84 -7.66
C ALA A 517 -8.04 -22.79 -8.78
N ALA A 518 -6.83 -22.62 -9.32
CA ALA A 518 -6.56 -21.74 -10.44
C ALA A 518 -7.22 -22.26 -11.74
N GLN A 519 -7.21 -23.58 -11.99
CA GLN A 519 -7.92 -24.18 -13.13
C GLN A 519 -9.45 -24.21 -12.98
N ARG A 520 -9.98 -24.35 -11.76
CA ARG A 520 -11.43 -24.16 -11.50
C ARG A 520 -11.89 -22.73 -11.80
N LEU A 521 -11.02 -21.74 -11.55
CA LEU A 521 -11.31 -20.32 -11.77
C LEU A 521 -11.09 -19.87 -13.24
N ILE A 522 -10.10 -20.46 -13.92
CA ILE A 522 -9.83 -20.30 -15.36
C ILE A 522 -9.55 -21.69 -15.98
N PRO A 523 -10.55 -22.34 -16.59
CA PRO A 523 -10.38 -23.65 -17.20
C PRO A 523 -9.29 -23.69 -18.27
N GLY A 524 -8.24 -24.49 -18.05
CA GLY A 524 -7.08 -24.59 -18.94
C GLY A 524 -6.03 -23.48 -18.79
N LEU A 525 -6.00 -22.78 -17.65
CA LEU A 525 -4.83 -22.04 -17.19
C LEU A 525 -3.68 -23.01 -16.84
N CYS A 526 -2.45 -22.63 -17.16
CA CYS A 526 -1.25 -23.31 -16.70
C CYS A 526 -0.58 -22.55 -15.55
N THR A 527 -0.14 -23.29 -14.54
CA THR A 527 0.54 -22.83 -13.33
C THR A 527 1.94 -23.47 -13.25
N PRO A 528 2.98 -22.90 -13.91
CA PRO A 528 4.29 -23.56 -14.06
C PRO A 528 5.07 -23.86 -12.77
N PHE A 529 4.62 -23.34 -11.62
CA PHE A 529 5.18 -23.61 -10.28
C PHE A 529 4.05 -23.97 -9.29
N ASP A 530 3.04 -24.70 -9.76
CA ASP A 530 1.91 -25.27 -9.01
C ASP A 530 0.97 -24.31 -8.24
N PHE A 531 1.14 -22.99 -8.42
CA PHE A 531 0.22 -21.99 -7.88
C PHE A 531 0.01 -20.78 -8.80
N ALA A 532 -0.97 -19.94 -8.47
CA ALA A 532 -1.11 -18.57 -8.96
C ALA A 532 -1.55 -17.62 -7.83
N VAL A 533 -1.22 -16.33 -7.95
CA VAL A 533 -1.73 -15.28 -7.05
C VAL A 533 -2.97 -14.63 -7.67
N TYR A 534 -4.10 -14.70 -6.97
CA TYR A 534 -5.35 -14.08 -7.36
C TYR A 534 -5.56 -12.76 -6.61
N MET A 535 -5.93 -11.73 -7.36
CA MET A 535 -6.28 -10.39 -6.89
C MET A 535 -7.80 -10.19 -7.08
N PRO A 536 -8.66 -10.63 -6.13
CA PRO A 536 -10.12 -10.65 -6.32
C PRO A 536 -10.73 -9.26 -6.56
N LEU A 537 -10.16 -8.21 -5.97
CA LEU A 537 -10.64 -6.83 -6.12
C LEU A 537 -10.18 -6.14 -7.41
N ALA A 538 -9.26 -6.75 -8.18
CA ALA A 538 -8.74 -6.15 -9.41
C ALA A 538 -9.76 -6.18 -10.56
N LEU A 539 -9.63 -5.25 -11.50
CA LEU A 539 -10.65 -5.01 -12.53
C LEU A 539 -10.03 -5.09 -13.94
N ASN A 540 -10.84 -5.51 -14.91
CA ASN A 540 -10.65 -5.12 -16.31
C ASN A 540 -11.70 -4.04 -16.65
N ILE A 541 -11.33 -3.04 -17.42
CA ILE A 541 -12.14 -1.85 -17.73
C ILE A 541 -12.03 -1.60 -19.23
N ASN A 542 -13.14 -1.28 -19.92
CA ASN A 542 -13.06 -0.79 -21.29
C ASN A 542 -12.53 0.66 -21.25
N PRO A 543 -11.27 0.93 -21.63
CA PRO A 543 -10.64 2.20 -21.32
C PRO A 543 -11.21 3.36 -22.13
N LYS A 544 -11.67 3.10 -23.37
CA LYS A 544 -12.26 4.12 -24.23
C LYS A 544 -13.67 4.49 -23.74
N LYS A 545 -14.53 3.49 -23.47
CA LYS A 545 -15.85 3.73 -22.86
C LYS A 545 -15.72 4.40 -21.48
N TYR A 546 -14.74 4.03 -20.66
CA TYR A 546 -14.47 4.67 -19.36
C TYR A 546 -14.12 6.15 -19.47
N LEU A 547 -13.20 6.52 -20.38
CA LEU A 547 -12.84 7.92 -20.59
C LEU A 547 -14.01 8.74 -21.15
N GLN A 548 -14.82 8.16 -22.03
CA GLN A 548 -16.05 8.78 -22.54
C GLN A 548 -17.08 9.00 -21.42
N ALA A 549 -17.31 8.00 -20.58
CA ALA A 549 -18.23 8.10 -19.44
C ALA A 549 -17.73 9.10 -18.37
N LEU A 550 -16.42 9.22 -18.13
CA LEU A 550 -15.86 10.29 -17.30
C LEU A 550 -16.08 11.68 -17.91
N PHE A 551 -15.92 11.83 -19.22
CA PHE A 551 -16.20 13.11 -19.90
C PHE A 551 -17.69 13.50 -19.77
N SER A 552 -18.60 12.54 -19.94
CA SER A 552 -20.03 12.74 -19.68
C SER A 552 -20.32 13.08 -18.22
N ALA A 553 -19.63 12.47 -17.25
CA ALA A 553 -19.76 12.84 -15.84
C ALA A 553 -19.38 14.31 -15.58
N CYS A 554 -18.29 14.79 -16.19
CA CYS A 554 -17.90 16.19 -16.10
C CYS A 554 -18.90 17.13 -16.79
N GLN A 555 -19.47 16.75 -17.93
CA GLN A 555 -20.50 17.52 -18.62
C GLN A 555 -21.76 17.65 -17.76
N ASN A 556 -22.28 16.53 -17.25
CA ASN A 556 -23.48 16.52 -16.39
C ASN A 556 -23.30 17.45 -15.17
N LEU A 557 -22.13 17.42 -14.52
CA LEU A 557 -21.83 18.29 -13.37
C LEU A 557 -21.73 19.79 -13.73
N ALA A 558 -21.39 20.13 -14.97
CA ALA A 558 -21.38 21.51 -15.46
C ALA A 558 -22.79 22.00 -15.83
N ASP A 559 -23.58 21.12 -16.47
CA ASP A 559 -24.95 21.38 -16.89
C ASP A 559 -25.91 21.49 -15.68
N GLU A 560 -25.78 20.59 -14.70
CA GLU A 560 -26.50 20.61 -13.42
C GLU A 560 -26.25 21.93 -12.66
N ALA A 561 -24.97 22.33 -12.53
CA ALA A 561 -24.62 23.57 -11.86
C ALA A 561 -25.14 24.81 -12.59
N SER A 562 -25.02 24.84 -13.92
CA SER A 562 -25.48 25.98 -14.74
C SER A 562 -27.00 26.17 -14.76
N SER A 563 -27.78 25.24 -14.18
CA SER A 563 -29.20 25.45 -13.90
C SER A 563 -29.47 26.41 -12.73
N LEU A 564 -28.47 26.64 -11.87
CA LEU A 564 -28.55 27.54 -10.71
C LEU A 564 -28.03 28.93 -11.07
N GLN A 565 -28.83 29.97 -10.82
CA GLN A 565 -28.53 31.35 -11.25
C GLN A 565 -27.27 31.97 -10.61
N SER A 566 -26.67 31.32 -9.60
CA SER A 566 -25.41 31.72 -8.96
C SER A 566 -24.18 30.91 -9.41
N GLU A 567 -24.34 29.78 -10.10
CA GLU A 567 -23.26 28.82 -10.38
C GLU A 567 -23.03 28.60 -11.88
N GLN A 568 -22.34 29.53 -12.54
CA GLN A 568 -21.90 29.27 -13.92
C GLN A 568 -20.70 28.31 -13.92
N LYS A 569 -20.88 27.10 -14.47
CA LYS A 569 -19.80 26.15 -14.71
C LYS A 569 -19.82 25.71 -16.17
N GLU A 570 -18.73 25.97 -16.89
CA GLU A 570 -18.62 25.66 -18.32
C GLU A 570 -17.58 24.55 -18.53
N PHE A 571 -17.95 23.54 -19.32
CA PHE A 571 -17.08 22.43 -19.68
C PHE A 571 -17.20 22.19 -21.19
N LYS A 572 -16.08 22.19 -21.93
CA LYS A 572 -16.07 22.09 -23.40
C LYS A 572 -14.91 21.26 -23.91
N LEU A 573 -15.07 20.68 -25.11
CA LEU A 573 -14.03 19.95 -25.84
C LEU A 573 -13.82 20.55 -27.23
N TYR A 574 -12.60 21.03 -27.46
CA TYR A 574 -12.11 21.52 -28.73
C TYR A 574 -11.25 20.44 -29.40
N LYS A 575 -11.76 19.87 -30.50
CA LYS A 575 -11.00 18.93 -31.35
C LYS A 575 -10.02 19.70 -32.23
N GLN A 576 -8.95 20.19 -31.60
CA GLN A 576 -7.97 21.10 -32.18
C GLN A 576 -6.56 20.74 -31.72
N HIS A 577 -5.58 20.91 -32.59
CA HIS A 577 -4.16 20.84 -32.25
C HIS A 577 -3.71 22.14 -31.55
N VAL A 578 -2.67 22.06 -30.72
CA VAL A 578 -2.06 23.22 -30.05
C VAL A 578 -0.54 23.14 -30.23
N ASP A 579 -0.02 23.83 -31.25
CA ASP A 579 1.41 23.83 -31.60
C ASP A 579 2.28 24.57 -30.57
N ASN A 580 1.67 25.45 -29.77
CA ASN A 580 2.39 26.40 -28.90
C ASN A 580 1.57 26.77 -27.66
N LEU A 581 2.21 26.79 -26.49
CA LEU A 581 1.55 27.11 -25.21
C LEU A 581 1.24 28.62 -25.06
N HIS A 582 2.03 29.50 -25.68
CA HIS A 582 1.79 30.94 -25.59
C HIS A 582 0.54 31.39 -26.36
N HIS A 583 -0.02 30.56 -27.26
CA HIS A 583 -1.33 30.82 -27.88
C HIS A 583 -2.49 30.76 -26.86
N LEU A 584 -2.28 30.11 -25.71
CA LEU A 584 -3.28 30.02 -24.62
C LEU A 584 -3.07 31.09 -23.53
N SER A 585 -1.85 31.60 -23.34
CA SER A 585 -1.56 32.67 -22.36
C SER A 585 -2.19 34.00 -22.77
N GLY A 586 -3.39 34.26 -22.25
CA GLY A 586 -4.20 35.44 -22.54
C GLY A 586 -5.71 35.16 -22.45
N ASN A 587 -6.12 33.91 -22.68
CA ASN A 587 -7.53 33.48 -22.62
C ASN A 587 -7.88 32.71 -21.33
N TYR A 588 -6.87 32.25 -20.58
CA TYR A 588 -7.02 31.39 -19.40
C TYR A 588 -6.14 31.87 -18.24
N ASP A 589 -6.63 31.71 -17.00
CA ASP A 589 -5.84 31.93 -15.78
C ASP A 589 -4.83 30.80 -15.51
N SER A 590 -5.08 29.60 -16.06
CA SER A 590 -4.22 28.42 -15.90
C SER A 590 -4.37 27.44 -17.05
N VAL A 591 -3.27 26.79 -17.44
CA VAL A 591 -3.24 25.72 -18.46
C VAL A 591 -2.56 24.48 -17.89
N ILE A 592 -3.20 23.31 -18.06
CA ILE A 592 -2.69 22.01 -17.59
C ILE A 592 -2.30 21.14 -18.79
N ILE A 593 -1.01 20.84 -18.95
CA ILE A 593 -0.46 20.03 -20.04
C ILE A 593 -0.59 18.55 -19.69
N CYS A 594 -1.57 17.89 -20.31
CA CYS A 594 -1.87 16.46 -20.13
C CYS A 594 -1.47 15.58 -21.34
N LEU A 595 -0.65 16.10 -22.27
CA LEU A 595 -0.37 15.50 -23.60
C LEU A 595 0.39 14.16 -23.60
N GLY A 596 0.70 13.58 -22.44
CA GLY A 596 1.38 12.28 -22.33
C GLY A 596 2.71 12.26 -23.10
N ALA A 597 2.83 11.39 -24.10
CA ALA A 597 4.04 11.30 -24.92
C ALA A 597 4.17 12.44 -25.97
N LYS A 598 3.06 13.09 -26.36
CA LYS A 598 3.08 14.25 -27.25
C LYS A 598 3.54 15.54 -26.55
N ALA A 599 3.73 15.55 -25.23
CA ALA A 599 4.32 16.69 -24.52
C ALA A 599 5.71 17.11 -25.08
N ARG A 600 6.40 16.22 -25.80
CA ARG A 600 7.67 16.49 -26.50
C ARG A 600 7.54 17.28 -27.81
N SER A 601 6.34 17.40 -28.40
CA SER A 601 6.14 18.16 -29.65
C SER A 601 5.92 19.67 -29.39
N LEU A 602 5.53 20.05 -28.17
CA LEU A 602 5.49 21.45 -27.75
C LEU A 602 6.92 22.03 -27.70
N PRO A 603 7.25 23.07 -28.48
CA PRO A 603 8.60 23.65 -28.53
C PRO A 603 9.14 24.08 -27.15
N GLU A 604 8.25 24.47 -26.23
CA GLU A 604 8.62 24.93 -24.90
C GLU A 604 9.02 23.80 -23.93
N LEU A 605 8.66 22.55 -24.23
CA LEU A 605 8.89 21.36 -23.41
C LEU A 605 9.80 20.32 -24.09
N ALA A 606 10.02 20.46 -25.40
CA ALA A 606 10.92 19.62 -26.20
C ALA A 606 12.31 19.48 -25.54
N ASN A 607 12.78 18.24 -25.41
CA ASN A 607 14.05 17.86 -24.76
C ASN A 607 14.23 18.28 -23.28
N LYS A 608 13.24 18.94 -22.64
CA LYS A 608 13.34 19.38 -21.24
C LYS A 608 12.74 18.39 -20.24
N LEU A 609 11.65 17.70 -20.57
CA LEU A 609 11.00 16.77 -19.64
C LEU A 609 11.76 15.43 -19.58
N PRO A 610 12.01 14.84 -18.40
CA PRO A 610 12.73 13.56 -18.25
C PRO A 610 11.83 12.34 -18.56
N LEU A 611 11.10 12.40 -19.67
CA LEU A 611 10.19 11.36 -20.16
C LEU A 611 10.84 10.55 -21.29
N ARG A 612 10.65 9.23 -21.25
CA ARG A 612 11.06 8.30 -22.30
C ARG A 612 9.84 7.78 -23.02
N THR A 613 9.84 7.77 -24.35
CA THR A 613 8.76 7.13 -25.11
C THR A 613 8.88 5.61 -25.06
N CYS A 614 7.75 4.93 -24.96
CA CYS A 614 7.66 3.49 -25.15
C CYS A 614 6.35 3.12 -25.85
N ARG A 615 6.42 2.89 -27.16
CA ARG A 615 5.30 2.34 -27.95
C ARG A 615 5.02 0.91 -27.48
N GLY A 616 3.75 0.54 -27.44
CA GLY A 616 3.30 -0.80 -27.12
C GLY A 616 2.14 -1.19 -28.01
N VAL A 617 2.31 -2.31 -28.69
CA VAL A 617 1.28 -2.95 -29.53
C VAL A 617 0.49 -3.93 -28.65
N ILE A 618 -0.81 -3.99 -28.89
CA ILE A 618 -1.77 -4.90 -28.26
C ILE A 618 -2.45 -5.65 -29.41
N ALA A 619 -2.45 -6.98 -29.34
CA ALA A 619 -3.11 -7.85 -30.29
C ALA A 619 -4.54 -8.16 -29.82
N GLU A 620 -5.48 -8.22 -30.75
CA GLU A 620 -6.89 -8.50 -30.51
C GLU A 620 -7.23 -9.88 -31.05
N PHE A 621 -7.85 -10.71 -30.20
CA PHE A 621 -8.25 -12.06 -30.52
C PHE A 621 -9.73 -12.30 -30.21
N GLN A 622 -10.38 -13.08 -31.06
CA GLN A 622 -11.77 -13.49 -30.91
C GLN A 622 -11.89 -15.02 -30.94
N LEU A 623 -12.79 -15.56 -30.10
CA LEU A 623 -13.09 -16.98 -30.10
C LEU A 623 -14.03 -17.32 -31.27
N PRO A 624 -13.67 -18.24 -32.19
CA PRO A 624 -14.47 -18.56 -33.37
C PRO A 624 -15.92 -18.94 -33.02
N SER A 625 -16.90 -18.37 -33.73
CA SER A 625 -18.34 -18.46 -33.41
C SER A 625 -18.90 -19.89 -33.40
N ASN A 626 -18.22 -20.84 -34.05
CA ASN A 626 -18.53 -22.28 -34.04
C ASN A 626 -17.93 -23.05 -32.85
N THR A 627 -17.11 -22.41 -32.02
CA THR A 627 -16.53 -23.03 -30.82
C THR A 627 -17.56 -23.08 -29.69
N VAL A 628 -17.77 -24.28 -29.13
CA VAL A 628 -18.76 -24.56 -28.08
C VAL A 628 -18.26 -24.17 -26.68
N GLU A 629 -16.97 -24.30 -26.40
CA GLU A 629 -16.36 -23.89 -25.12
C GLU A 629 -15.97 -22.41 -25.15
N GLU A 630 -16.72 -21.55 -24.46
CA GLU A 630 -16.42 -20.12 -24.30
C GLU A 630 -15.49 -19.83 -23.10
N TYR A 631 -14.93 -18.62 -23.03
CA TYR A 631 -14.25 -18.17 -21.81
C TYR A 631 -15.29 -17.92 -20.70
N GLY A 632 -14.98 -18.34 -19.47
CA GLY A 632 -15.92 -18.24 -18.35
C GLY A 632 -16.38 -16.80 -18.12
N SER A 633 -17.70 -16.56 -18.10
CA SER A 633 -18.27 -15.21 -17.92
C SER A 633 -17.86 -14.57 -16.58
N GLN A 634 -17.52 -15.37 -15.56
CA GLN A 634 -16.97 -14.93 -14.28
C GLN A 634 -15.44 -15.09 -14.15
N SER A 635 -14.75 -15.60 -15.17
CA SER A 635 -13.31 -15.86 -15.09
C SER A 635 -12.47 -14.56 -15.12
N PRO A 636 -11.46 -14.43 -14.24
CA PRO A 636 -10.56 -13.27 -14.18
C PRO A 636 -9.75 -13.04 -15.45
N SER A 637 -9.15 -11.84 -15.58
CA SER A 637 -8.09 -11.59 -16.57
C SER A 637 -6.73 -12.10 -16.07
N ILE A 638 -5.79 -12.36 -16.98
CA ILE A 638 -4.50 -13.00 -16.67
C ILE A 638 -3.36 -11.97 -16.77
N LEU A 639 -2.45 -11.96 -15.79
CA LEU A 639 -1.29 -11.07 -15.73
C LEU A 639 0.01 -11.88 -15.63
N SER A 640 0.56 -12.32 -16.76
CA SER A 640 1.90 -12.93 -16.87
C SER A 640 2.89 -11.95 -17.52
N ASP A 641 3.83 -12.42 -18.35
CA ASP A 641 4.76 -11.59 -19.13
C ASP A 641 4.14 -11.04 -20.44
N ALA A 642 3.03 -11.63 -20.88
CA ALA A 642 2.04 -10.99 -21.75
C ALA A 642 0.67 -11.13 -21.07
N TRP A 643 0.03 -10.01 -20.72
CA TRP A 643 -1.27 -10.02 -20.08
C TRP A 643 -2.38 -10.37 -21.08
N LEU A 644 -3.43 -11.05 -20.60
CA LEU A 644 -4.64 -11.37 -21.35
C LEU A 644 -5.83 -10.68 -20.66
N ALA A 645 -6.31 -9.60 -21.26
CA ALA A 645 -7.43 -8.81 -20.78
C ALA A 645 -8.72 -9.25 -21.49
N PHE A 646 -9.47 -10.15 -20.83
CA PHE A 646 -10.72 -10.69 -21.36
C PHE A 646 -11.85 -9.66 -21.18
N GLN A 647 -12.45 -9.26 -22.29
CA GLN A 647 -13.54 -8.26 -22.37
C GLN A 647 -14.89 -8.89 -22.72
N GLY A 648 -14.99 -10.23 -22.66
CA GLY A 648 -16.21 -11.00 -22.83
C GLY A 648 -15.89 -12.50 -22.81
N PRO A 649 -16.88 -13.38 -23.03
CA PRO A 649 -16.68 -14.82 -23.22
C PRO A 649 -15.90 -15.15 -24.51
N ARG A 650 -15.90 -14.22 -25.47
CA ARG A 650 -15.36 -14.41 -26.83
C ARG A 650 -14.32 -13.37 -27.26
N THR A 651 -13.96 -12.40 -26.44
CA THR A 651 -13.07 -11.28 -26.81
C THR A 651 -11.93 -11.10 -25.81
N VAL A 652 -10.69 -11.01 -26.30
CA VAL A 652 -9.50 -10.82 -25.47
C VAL A 652 -8.47 -9.91 -26.16
N SER A 653 -7.95 -8.94 -25.40
CA SER A 653 -6.75 -8.19 -25.78
C SER A 653 -5.53 -8.84 -25.14
N ILE A 654 -4.51 -9.16 -25.93
CA ILE A 654 -3.21 -9.65 -25.44
C ILE A 654 -2.20 -8.52 -25.56
N GLY A 655 -1.41 -8.26 -24.52
CA GLY A 655 -0.39 -7.23 -24.61
C GLY A 655 0.71 -7.26 -23.55
N SER A 656 1.69 -6.37 -23.63
CA SER A 656 1.95 -5.45 -24.75
C SER A 656 3.43 -5.45 -25.05
N THR A 657 3.81 -5.24 -26.31
CA THR A 657 5.23 -5.07 -26.69
C THR A 657 5.85 -3.83 -26.03
N TRP A 658 7.19 -3.73 -26.02
CA TRP A 658 7.92 -2.64 -25.34
C TRP A 658 8.98 -1.98 -26.23
N GLN A 659 8.52 -1.26 -27.25
CA GLN A 659 9.38 -0.50 -28.17
C GLN A 659 9.84 0.83 -27.53
N TRP A 660 10.95 0.77 -26.78
CA TRP A 660 11.58 1.94 -26.16
C TRP A 660 12.18 2.91 -27.18
N LYS A 661 12.14 4.21 -26.88
CA LYS A 661 12.58 5.33 -27.75
C LYS A 661 11.83 5.41 -29.09
N SER A 662 10.76 4.65 -29.28
CA SER A 662 9.93 4.74 -30.49
C SER A 662 9.32 6.15 -30.62
N GLU A 663 9.32 6.66 -31.83
CA GLU A 663 8.77 7.99 -32.15
C GLU A 663 7.36 7.92 -32.76
N ASN A 664 6.92 6.73 -33.17
CA ASN A 664 5.64 6.48 -33.81
C ASN A 664 4.48 6.59 -32.81
N ASP A 665 3.75 7.71 -32.89
CA ASP A 665 2.59 8.03 -32.06
C ASP A 665 1.25 7.62 -32.68
N SER A 666 1.24 7.03 -33.87
CA SER A 666 0.01 6.56 -34.53
C SER A 666 -0.69 5.47 -33.71
N SER A 667 -2.01 5.51 -33.68
CA SER A 667 -2.83 4.41 -33.13
C SER A 667 -2.90 3.19 -34.04
N THR A 668 -2.63 3.37 -35.34
CA THR A 668 -2.57 2.28 -36.32
C THR A 668 -1.29 1.45 -36.18
N VAL A 669 -1.37 0.22 -36.68
CA VAL A 669 -0.32 -0.80 -36.69
C VAL A 669 -0.25 -1.33 -38.13
N SER A 670 0.93 -1.56 -38.68
CA SER A 670 1.06 -2.20 -40.01
C SER A 670 0.94 -3.72 -39.91
N ASP A 671 0.84 -4.42 -41.04
CA ASP A 671 0.78 -5.88 -41.04
C ASP A 671 2.09 -6.49 -40.51
N GLU A 672 3.24 -5.88 -40.81
CA GLU A 672 4.54 -6.29 -40.30
C GLU A 672 4.70 -6.01 -38.79
N GLU A 673 4.25 -4.86 -38.30
CA GLU A 673 4.27 -4.56 -36.86
C GLU A 673 3.30 -5.47 -36.09
N SER A 674 2.16 -5.80 -36.69
CA SER A 674 1.17 -6.75 -36.14
C SER A 674 1.75 -8.16 -36.05
N LEU A 675 2.38 -8.65 -37.13
CA LEU A 675 3.04 -9.96 -37.16
C LEU A 675 4.19 -10.02 -36.15
N THR A 676 5.03 -8.99 -36.09
CA THR A 676 6.12 -8.89 -35.09
C THR A 676 5.58 -8.93 -33.65
N ALA A 677 4.48 -8.23 -33.38
CA ALA A 677 3.85 -8.24 -32.06
C ALA A 677 3.21 -9.61 -31.73
N MET A 678 2.65 -10.30 -32.72
CA MET A 678 2.11 -11.65 -32.57
C MET A 678 3.19 -12.67 -32.24
N GLU A 679 4.33 -12.63 -32.93
CA GLU A 679 5.51 -13.47 -32.62
C GLU A 679 6.06 -13.20 -31.21
N GLU A 680 6.01 -11.95 -30.72
CA GLU A 680 6.46 -11.61 -29.37
C GLU A 680 5.45 -12.04 -28.27
N LEU A 681 4.14 -11.90 -28.52
CA LEU A 681 3.10 -12.01 -27.50
C LEU A 681 2.44 -13.39 -27.41
N LEU A 682 2.18 -14.06 -28.53
CA LEU A 682 1.43 -15.32 -28.54
C LEU A 682 2.16 -16.46 -27.80
N PRO A 683 3.50 -16.63 -27.90
CA PRO A 683 4.22 -17.63 -27.08
C PRO A 683 4.13 -17.35 -25.58
N LYS A 684 4.19 -16.08 -25.17
CA LYS A 684 4.09 -15.65 -23.76
C LYS A 684 2.70 -15.88 -23.18
N ALA A 685 1.66 -15.60 -23.98
CA ALA A 685 0.27 -15.80 -23.60
C ALA A 685 -0.10 -17.29 -23.54
N SER A 686 0.28 -18.07 -24.56
CA SER A 686 0.00 -19.51 -24.61
C SER A 686 0.79 -20.31 -23.58
N GLY A 687 1.96 -19.83 -23.13
CA GLY A 687 2.71 -20.42 -22.01
C GLY A 687 1.99 -20.39 -20.65
N VAL A 688 0.96 -19.55 -20.48
CA VAL A 688 0.10 -19.52 -19.28
C VAL A 688 -1.36 -19.88 -19.55
N TYR A 689 -1.82 -19.78 -20.80
CA TYR A 689 -3.18 -20.17 -21.20
C TYR A 689 -3.16 -20.79 -22.62
N PRO A 690 -2.76 -22.07 -22.77
CA PRO A 690 -2.55 -22.70 -24.08
C PRO A 690 -3.77 -22.71 -25.00
N ARG A 691 -4.98 -22.62 -24.41
CA ARG A 691 -6.26 -22.49 -25.12
C ARG A 691 -6.32 -21.26 -26.04
N ILE A 692 -5.49 -20.24 -25.83
CA ILE A 692 -5.43 -19.04 -26.69
C ILE A 692 -5.04 -19.37 -28.15
N ASN A 693 -4.31 -20.47 -28.38
CA ASN A 693 -3.94 -20.94 -29.71
C ASN A 693 -5.13 -21.46 -30.55
N LYS A 694 -6.36 -21.42 -30.01
CA LYS A 694 -7.62 -21.71 -30.71
C LYS A 694 -8.44 -20.45 -31.04
N TRP A 695 -7.89 -19.26 -30.79
CA TRP A 695 -8.57 -17.98 -31.01
C TRP A 695 -8.03 -17.33 -32.28
N ASP A 696 -8.91 -16.74 -33.08
CA ASP A 696 -8.53 -16.04 -34.30
C ASP A 696 -7.97 -14.66 -33.97
N PHE A 697 -6.89 -14.26 -34.63
CA PHE A 697 -6.38 -12.90 -34.59
C PHE A 697 -7.27 -11.99 -35.45
N VAL A 698 -7.76 -10.89 -34.85
CA VAL A 698 -8.69 -9.95 -35.50
C VAL A 698 -7.98 -8.67 -35.94
N GLY A 699 -6.93 -8.26 -35.23
CA GLY A 699 -6.16 -7.05 -35.54
C GLY A 699 -5.25 -6.63 -34.40
N ALA A 700 -4.57 -5.49 -34.57
CA ALA A 700 -3.72 -4.91 -33.53
C ALA A 700 -3.89 -3.39 -33.43
N ARG A 701 -3.70 -2.86 -32.22
CA ARG A 701 -3.74 -1.43 -31.89
C ARG A 701 -2.50 -1.03 -31.10
N ALA A 702 -1.99 0.19 -31.28
CA ALA A 702 -0.78 0.66 -30.61
C ALA A 702 -0.95 1.99 -29.88
N GLY A 703 -0.19 2.16 -28.80
CA GLY A 703 -0.18 3.38 -28.00
C GLY A 703 1.22 3.74 -27.52
N ILE A 704 1.56 5.02 -27.59
CA ILE A 704 2.86 5.56 -27.15
C ILE A 704 2.80 6.02 -25.69
N ARG A 705 3.48 5.30 -24.79
CA ARG A 705 3.52 5.62 -23.35
C ARG A 705 4.60 6.67 -23.07
N ALA A 706 4.27 7.67 -22.26
CA ALA A 706 5.26 8.52 -21.59
C ALA A 706 5.72 7.81 -20.31
N MET A 707 6.90 7.19 -20.36
CA MET A 707 7.51 6.50 -19.22
C MET A 707 8.41 7.48 -18.44
N PRO A 708 8.16 7.70 -17.14
CA PRO A 708 8.96 8.62 -16.33
C PRO A 708 10.32 7.98 -15.95
N PRO A 709 11.14 8.66 -15.13
CA PRO A 709 12.28 8.03 -14.47
C PRO A 709 11.87 6.84 -13.58
N LEU A 710 12.84 6.08 -13.11
CA LEU A 710 12.66 5.08 -12.06
C LEU A 710 13.26 5.65 -10.76
N THR A 711 12.44 5.83 -9.74
CA THR A 711 12.85 6.29 -8.41
C THR A 711 12.82 5.14 -7.40
N ALA A 712 13.24 5.37 -6.16
CA ALA A 712 13.07 4.41 -5.06
C ALA A 712 11.59 4.06 -4.81
N ASN A 713 10.67 5.00 -5.05
CA ASN A 713 9.22 4.81 -4.94
C ASN A 713 8.60 4.24 -6.24
N GLY A 714 9.43 3.84 -7.21
CA GLY A 714 9.02 3.34 -8.52
C GLY A 714 8.97 4.43 -9.60
N SER A 715 8.28 4.12 -10.69
CA SER A 715 8.03 5.08 -11.77
C SER A 715 6.74 5.86 -11.48
N LEU A 716 6.93 7.05 -10.90
CA LEU A 716 5.87 7.99 -10.55
C LEU A 716 5.63 9.01 -11.69
N PRO A 717 4.38 9.48 -11.88
CA PRO A 717 4.06 10.60 -12.78
C PRO A 717 4.82 11.89 -12.45
N LEU A 718 4.95 12.76 -13.45
CA LEU A 718 5.55 14.09 -13.31
C LEU A 718 4.43 15.12 -13.17
N LEU A 719 4.38 15.80 -12.03
CA LEU A 719 3.46 16.92 -11.74
C LEU A 719 4.28 18.16 -11.41
N GLY A 720 3.69 19.35 -11.56
CA GLY A 720 4.29 20.59 -11.05
C GLY A 720 3.96 21.83 -11.86
N CYS A 721 4.44 22.98 -11.39
CA CYS A 721 4.39 24.26 -12.09
C CYS A 721 5.54 24.38 -13.10
N LEU A 722 5.27 25.02 -14.23
CA LEU A 722 6.20 25.21 -15.35
C LEU A 722 6.63 26.67 -15.55
N ASP A 723 6.13 27.63 -14.76
CA ASP A 723 6.37 29.06 -15.02
C ASP A 723 7.88 29.43 -15.00
N ASP A 724 8.62 28.93 -14.01
CA ASP A 724 10.09 29.08 -13.94
C ASP A 724 10.83 28.33 -15.08
N PHE A 725 10.19 27.31 -15.65
CA PHE A 725 10.70 26.44 -16.73
C PHE A 725 10.43 26.99 -18.14
N LEU A 726 9.43 27.86 -18.25
CA LEU A 726 9.00 28.59 -19.45
C LEU A 726 9.62 30.00 -19.52
N GLY A 727 10.10 30.54 -18.38
CA GLY A 727 10.95 31.73 -18.32
C GLY A 727 10.26 33.08 -18.62
N LYS A 728 8.96 33.07 -18.95
CA LYS A 728 8.14 34.27 -19.14
C LYS A 728 7.04 34.30 -18.07
N LYS A 729 7.08 35.30 -17.19
CA LYS A 729 5.93 35.58 -16.31
C LYS A 729 4.77 36.09 -17.15
N SER A 730 3.71 35.29 -17.22
CA SER A 730 2.43 35.64 -17.85
C SER A 730 1.34 35.72 -16.77
N ASN A 731 0.16 36.24 -17.09
CA ASN A 731 -0.99 36.19 -16.16
C ASN A 731 -1.63 34.79 -16.08
N CYS A 732 -1.28 33.88 -16.99
CA CYS A 732 -1.61 32.46 -16.95
C CYS A 732 -0.47 31.67 -16.31
N THR A 733 -0.81 30.75 -15.38
CA THR A 733 0.14 29.77 -14.83
C THR A 733 0.09 28.45 -15.62
N PHE A 734 1.22 27.79 -15.78
CA PHE A 734 1.33 26.54 -16.55
C PHE A 734 1.66 25.36 -15.65
N TRP A 735 0.95 24.25 -15.82
CA TRP A 735 1.05 23.06 -14.97
C TRP A 735 1.24 21.78 -15.80
N LEU A 736 2.01 20.83 -15.29
CA LEU A 736 2.24 19.53 -15.94
C LEU A 736 1.43 18.40 -15.28
N VAL A 737 0.88 17.50 -16.11
CA VAL A 737 0.53 16.12 -15.72
C VAL A 737 1.08 15.15 -16.78
N GLY A 738 2.28 14.63 -16.53
CA GLY A 738 3.01 13.75 -17.45
C GLY A 738 3.41 12.41 -16.82
N GLY A 739 4.04 11.53 -17.61
CA GLY A 739 4.71 10.34 -17.04
C GLY A 739 3.80 9.25 -16.45
N LEU A 740 2.52 9.17 -16.84
CA LEU A 740 1.59 8.14 -16.36
C LEU A 740 2.01 6.69 -16.70
N GLY A 741 2.93 6.50 -17.65
CA GLY A 741 3.53 5.22 -17.99
C GLY A 741 2.53 4.13 -18.36
N ALA A 742 2.78 2.92 -17.88
CA ALA A 742 1.89 1.77 -18.05
C ALA A 742 0.84 1.61 -16.91
N ARG A 743 0.69 2.61 -16.03
CA ARG A 743 -0.19 2.56 -14.85
C ARG A 743 -1.14 3.75 -14.71
N GLY A 744 -1.37 4.49 -15.81
CA GLY A 744 -2.19 5.70 -15.81
C GLY A 744 -3.59 5.52 -15.19
N LEU A 745 -4.25 4.39 -15.43
CA LEU A 745 -5.57 4.03 -14.90
C LEU A 745 -5.63 3.84 -13.36
N LEU A 746 -4.46 3.67 -12.71
CA LEU A 746 -4.31 3.68 -11.26
C LEU A 746 -3.92 5.07 -10.74
N TYR A 747 -3.10 5.80 -11.50
CA TYR A 747 -2.53 7.07 -11.04
C TYR A 747 -3.44 8.28 -11.23
N HIS A 748 -4.29 8.29 -12.27
CA HIS A 748 -4.99 9.49 -12.74
C HIS A 748 -5.94 10.09 -11.71
N GLY A 749 -6.61 9.29 -10.88
CA GLY A 749 -7.52 9.78 -9.84
C GLY A 749 -6.83 10.68 -8.82
N LEU A 750 -5.81 10.16 -8.13
CA LEU A 750 -5.07 10.92 -7.11
C LEU A 750 -4.27 12.07 -7.75
N VAL A 751 -3.63 11.84 -8.90
CA VAL A 751 -2.85 12.87 -9.60
C VAL A 751 -3.74 14.03 -10.07
N GLY A 752 -4.86 13.74 -10.74
CA GLY A 752 -5.80 14.77 -11.18
C GLY A 752 -6.37 15.57 -10.00
N LYS A 753 -6.67 14.91 -8.88
CA LYS A 753 -7.17 15.56 -7.65
C LYS A 753 -6.12 16.45 -6.96
N LEU A 754 -4.84 16.07 -7.00
CA LEU A 754 -3.74 16.88 -6.47
C LEU A 754 -3.49 18.10 -7.36
N THR A 755 -3.36 17.92 -8.68
CA THR A 755 -3.16 19.03 -9.62
C THR A 755 -4.35 19.98 -9.62
N ALA A 756 -5.60 19.49 -9.65
CA ALA A 756 -6.78 20.35 -9.63
C ALA A 756 -6.83 21.24 -8.37
N LYS A 757 -6.45 20.71 -7.20
CA LYS A 757 -6.32 21.52 -5.98
C LYS A 757 -5.22 22.57 -6.10
N ALA A 758 -4.02 22.17 -6.53
CA ALA A 758 -2.86 23.05 -6.67
C ALA A 758 -3.11 24.21 -7.66
N VAL A 759 -3.80 23.93 -8.77
CA VAL A 759 -4.25 24.93 -9.75
C VAL A 759 -5.27 25.89 -9.13
N ILE A 760 -6.33 25.38 -8.50
CA ILE A 760 -7.40 26.22 -7.90
C ILE A 760 -6.88 27.10 -6.75
N SER A 761 -5.85 26.67 -6.02
CA SER A 761 -5.20 27.47 -4.97
C SER A 761 -4.02 28.32 -5.44
N CYS A 762 -3.57 28.14 -6.68
CA CYS A 762 -2.26 28.60 -7.19
C CYS A 762 -1.08 28.24 -6.25
N ASP A 763 -1.03 26.99 -5.76
CA ASP A 763 -0.05 26.54 -4.78
C ASP A 763 0.49 25.13 -5.11
N GLU A 764 1.73 25.05 -5.59
CA GLU A 764 2.41 23.79 -5.89
C GLU A 764 2.70 22.96 -4.63
N ASN A 765 2.75 23.56 -3.43
CA ASN A 765 3.06 22.85 -2.18
C ASN A 765 1.94 21.85 -1.75
N ILE A 766 0.79 21.86 -2.42
CA ILE A 766 -0.23 20.81 -2.32
C ILE A 766 0.22 19.50 -2.98
N ILE A 767 1.13 19.58 -3.96
CA ILE A 767 1.68 18.43 -4.68
C ILE A 767 2.87 17.86 -3.90
N PRO A 768 2.85 16.57 -3.51
CA PRO A 768 3.96 15.94 -2.79
C PRO A 768 5.28 15.98 -3.58
N PRO A 769 6.43 16.17 -2.90
CA PRO A 769 7.71 16.41 -3.54
C PRO A 769 8.18 15.25 -4.43
N GLU A 770 7.71 14.02 -4.19
CA GLU A 770 8.03 12.86 -5.03
C GLU A 770 7.47 12.96 -6.46
N PHE A 771 6.47 13.82 -6.68
CA PHE A 771 5.92 14.10 -8.01
C PHE A 771 6.50 15.35 -8.67
N THR A 772 7.13 16.27 -7.92
CA THR A 772 7.67 17.56 -8.42
C THR A 772 9.21 17.59 -8.48
N CYS A 773 9.91 16.68 -7.77
CA CYS A 773 11.37 16.72 -7.63
C CYS A 773 12.14 16.65 -8.96
N TRP A 774 11.53 16.14 -10.04
CA TRP A 774 12.09 16.17 -11.40
C TRP A 774 12.43 17.59 -11.88
N ASN A 775 11.70 18.62 -11.43
CA ASN A 775 11.95 20.03 -11.74
C ASN A 775 13.18 20.59 -10.99
N THR A 776 13.64 19.91 -9.93
CA THR A 776 14.85 20.31 -9.19
C THR A 776 16.15 19.79 -9.83
N ILE A 777 16.04 18.85 -10.78
CA ILE A 777 17.17 18.32 -11.55
C ILE A 777 17.47 19.33 -12.68
N LYS A 778 18.35 20.28 -12.39
CA LYS A 778 18.94 21.12 -13.44
C LYS A 778 19.75 20.25 -14.43
N PRO A 779 19.69 20.54 -15.74
CA PRO A 779 20.55 19.92 -16.74
C PRO A 779 22.02 20.33 -16.58
#